data_AF-A0A9E1KW89-F1
#
_entry.id   AF-A0A9E1KW89-F1
#
_cell.length_a   1.000
_cell.length_b   1.000
_cell.length_c   1.000
_cell.angle_alpha   90.00
_cell.angle_beta   90.00
_cell.angle_gamma   90.00
#
_symmetry.space_group_name_H-M   'P 1'
#
loop_
_entity.id
_entity.type
_entity.pdbx_description
1 polymer ?
#
loop_
_entity_poly.entity_id
_entity_poly.type
_entity_poly.pdbx_seq_one_letter_code
_entity_poly.pdbx_strand_id
1 'polypeptide(L)'
;MFDEKILIKALQSRNVNIAMWGAFRLIQDNPANIEDYFPYFLDSPFEDIQETVISKIAELNSEKYIPNLIKIFREEEGRLKFAAALTLSQFPNDFSKTLIEKWFIQVIHNSTSTSLEFEAAIYSFLKINQSKNFDVVLEKLSLVQDDSLKSSLMISDLLQYCETKDDFEKVLNRYFIIRDKHSDADLTQKLIDLFGKTELIEWLVQNVSKGYSISSIYMQCYSLLGFAPNQNDLNYWKSIDDSFAVDDKLQRFTLKDSNLLVSNIVNWIEQLTNIQTDSKQNHLNLKYILTGYLKNRSKLANTVPKILELDLFFLLSTPLIIVLNRCIERWVIQPGENLENIAKYYHSSLLLSTHREKILKLFFPNPPQWTAEQVQITPEASVPDLSANRNEILWQFNRSELLGYDISWHSIFPNPNYSENLAHGLFLIYYYNFNYYVQKQDLVAVDYALQMFNNYPKIDKDAVFHIVNKHFDYLSLHHSELLYQIIESLPDTRYIPKMFQKYKKEEYEIASRIGIICEIFDHEIPEAIKKDLDFVSNSENWSLNQRVRLSCKKCSNTYRYSIQEIFVDEAAVLKSVQIDESAIWIADHYQCKNCGASLPFILDNLQLEEISLQSRVERIIKTPVSSRNNRYRYKINLIDFPRYKGKMYNPDSFDQLISDFEQKRSMEENDLKALYIKQILLFRSMQDWEKCKRVLDKFEPPLDFRAEWLFLQGLSCYKLKNLAESRIHFSNIIKEFGEVTNEQADISFLEQARYFCKNLDSEKSKRKRFKVIGGGK
;
A
#
# COMPACT_ATOMS: atom_id res chain seq x y z
N MET A 1 17.01 14.45 -25.06
CA MET A 1 15.73 15.17 -24.86
C MET A 1 14.77 14.68 -25.93
N PHE A 2 13.52 14.34 -25.58
CA PHE A 2 12.55 13.89 -26.60
C PHE A 2 12.07 15.08 -27.43
N ASP A 3 11.71 14.85 -28.69
CA ASP A 3 11.09 15.87 -29.54
C ASP A 3 9.73 16.26 -28.95
N GLU A 4 9.52 17.56 -28.73
CA GLU A 4 8.30 18.12 -28.17
C GLU A 4 7.05 17.72 -28.98
N LYS A 5 7.18 17.58 -30.30
CA LYS A 5 6.07 17.15 -31.16
C LYS A 5 5.61 15.74 -30.83
N ILE A 6 6.55 14.84 -30.51
CA ILE A 6 6.24 13.47 -30.12
C ILE A 6 5.52 13.47 -28.77
N LEU A 7 5.97 14.29 -27.83
CA LEU A 7 5.35 14.37 -26.50
C LEU A 7 3.92 14.92 -26.54
N ILE A 8 3.66 15.95 -27.35
CA ILE A 8 2.31 16.49 -27.55
C ILE A 8 1.41 15.45 -28.22
N LYS A 9 1.91 14.76 -29.26
CA LYS A 9 1.17 13.68 -29.90
C LYS A 9 0.83 12.57 -28.90
N ALA A 10 1.78 12.20 -28.05
CA ALA A 10 1.59 11.19 -27.01
C ALA A 10 0.51 11.64 -25.99
N LEU A 11 0.58 12.88 -25.51
CA LEU A 11 -0.40 13.50 -24.61
C LEU A 11 -1.84 13.40 -25.17
N GLN A 12 -2.00 13.53 -26.49
CA GLN A 12 -3.30 13.47 -27.18
C GLN A 12 -3.73 12.04 -27.57
N SER A 13 -2.96 11.01 -27.20
CA SER A 13 -3.33 9.62 -27.48
C SER A 13 -4.61 9.24 -26.73
N ARG A 14 -5.39 8.34 -27.34
CA ARG A 14 -6.55 7.70 -26.68
C ARG A 14 -6.14 6.61 -25.69
N ASN A 15 -4.86 6.25 -25.66
CA ASN A 15 -4.31 5.31 -24.70
C ASN A 15 -3.83 6.06 -23.46
N VAL A 16 -4.45 5.75 -22.30
CA VAL A 16 -4.15 6.38 -21.00
C VAL A 16 -2.65 6.35 -20.71
N ASN A 17 -1.98 5.23 -20.94
CA ASN A 17 -0.56 5.06 -20.61
C ASN A 17 0.33 5.98 -21.44
N ILE A 18 0.00 6.15 -22.73
CA ILE A 18 0.75 7.01 -23.65
C ILE A 18 0.49 8.48 -23.33
N ALA A 19 -0.76 8.84 -23.04
CA ALA A 19 -1.14 10.19 -22.66
C ALA A 19 -0.49 10.62 -21.34
N MET A 20 -0.53 9.76 -20.31
CA MET A 20 0.13 9.99 -19.03
C MET A 20 1.65 10.11 -19.19
N TRP A 21 2.26 9.27 -20.02
CA TRP A 21 3.69 9.36 -20.32
C TRP A 21 4.05 10.69 -20.99
N GLY A 22 3.29 11.10 -22.01
CA GLY A 22 3.48 12.39 -22.70
C GLY A 22 3.33 13.58 -21.76
N ALA A 23 2.29 13.57 -20.93
CA ALA A 23 2.02 14.57 -19.90
C ALA A 23 3.20 14.72 -18.92
N PHE A 24 3.63 13.60 -18.33
CA PHE A 24 4.73 13.55 -17.38
C PHE A 24 6.04 14.04 -17.99
N ARG A 25 6.33 13.63 -19.23
CA ARG A 25 7.56 14.02 -19.93
C ARG A 25 7.57 15.50 -20.31
N LEU A 26 6.45 16.08 -20.72
CA LEU A 26 6.37 17.53 -20.97
C LEU A 26 6.66 18.34 -19.70
N ILE A 27 6.08 17.95 -18.56
CA ILE A 27 6.30 18.63 -17.27
C ILE A 27 7.77 18.55 -16.85
N GLN A 28 8.41 17.40 -17.04
CA GLN A 28 9.78 17.17 -16.61
C GLN A 28 10.83 17.79 -17.51
N ASP A 29 10.66 17.67 -18.83
CA ASP A 29 11.69 18.05 -19.79
C ASP A 29 11.63 19.56 -20.07
N ASN A 30 10.47 20.20 -19.91
CA ASN A 30 10.26 21.61 -20.22
C ASN A 30 9.69 22.43 -19.05
N PRO A 31 10.32 22.43 -17.85
CA PRO A 31 9.76 23.09 -16.67
C PRO A 31 9.65 24.61 -16.83
N ALA A 32 10.54 25.25 -17.60
CA ALA A 32 10.56 26.69 -17.80
C ALA A 32 9.47 27.21 -18.74
N ASN A 33 9.04 26.40 -19.71
CA ASN A 33 8.08 26.80 -20.76
C ASN A 33 6.78 25.98 -20.70
N ILE A 34 6.49 25.34 -19.57
CA ILE A 34 5.38 24.39 -19.45
C ILE A 34 4.01 25.04 -19.73
N GLU A 35 3.87 26.35 -19.49
CA GLU A 35 2.63 27.11 -19.72
C GLU A 35 2.16 27.10 -21.16
N ASP A 36 3.06 26.98 -22.13
CA ASP A 36 2.74 26.93 -23.56
C ASP A 36 1.98 25.64 -23.92
N TYR A 37 2.12 24.61 -23.08
CA TYR A 37 1.51 23.31 -23.31
C TYR A 37 0.18 23.13 -22.57
N PHE A 38 -0.16 23.97 -21.60
CA PHE A 38 -1.38 23.82 -20.79
C PHE A 38 -2.69 23.63 -21.59
N PRO A 39 -2.91 24.28 -22.76
CA PRO A 39 -4.10 24.01 -23.56
C PRO A 39 -4.25 22.53 -23.92
N TYR A 40 -3.14 21.86 -24.28
CA TYR A 40 -3.16 20.44 -24.63
C TYR A 40 -3.46 19.53 -23.43
N PHE A 41 -3.03 19.91 -22.22
CA PHE A 41 -3.34 19.16 -21.01
C PHE A 41 -4.80 19.32 -20.60
N LEU A 42 -5.35 20.54 -20.71
CA LEU A 42 -6.75 20.82 -20.39
C LEU A 42 -7.71 20.14 -21.38
N ASP A 43 -7.30 19.98 -22.64
CA ASP A 43 -8.08 19.28 -23.68
C ASP A 43 -7.92 17.73 -23.62
N SER A 44 -7.12 17.21 -22.70
CA SER A 44 -6.92 15.76 -22.52
C SER A 44 -8.24 15.06 -22.17
N PRO A 45 -8.50 13.84 -22.67
CA PRO A 45 -9.68 13.07 -22.28
C PRO A 45 -9.57 12.43 -20.88
N PHE A 46 -8.44 12.59 -20.18
CA PHE A 46 -8.16 11.94 -18.90
C PHE A 46 -8.12 12.94 -17.75
N GLU A 47 -8.99 12.73 -16.74
CA GLU A 47 -9.12 13.61 -15.58
C GLU A 47 -7.79 13.77 -14.81
N ASP A 48 -7.01 12.69 -14.65
CA ASP A 48 -5.73 12.72 -13.92
C ASP A 48 -4.73 13.72 -14.57
N ILE A 49 -4.75 13.84 -15.90
CA ILE A 49 -3.89 14.77 -16.66
C ILE A 49 -4.39 16.20 -16.48
N GLN A 50 -5.70 16.40 -16.56
CA GLN A 50 -6.32 17.71 -16.36
C GLN A 50 -6.10 18.23 -14.92
N GLU A 51 -6.25 17.38 -13.91
CA GLU A 51 -6.00 17.72 -12.49
C GLU A 51 -4.54 18.14 -12.27
N THR A 52 -3.60 17.43 -12.90
CA THR A 52 -2.16 17.76 -12.83
C THR A 52 -1.87 19.15 -13.40
N VAL A 53 -2.45 19.50 -14.56
CA VAL A 53 -2.22 20.86 -15.13
C VAL A 53 -2.91 21.94 -14.32
N ILE A 54 -4.10 21.69 -13.77
CA ILE A 54 -4.79 22.64 -12.88
C ILE A 54 -3.90 22.96 -11.67
N SER A 55 -3.29 21.93 -11.07
CA SER A 55 -2.33 22.10 -9.98
C SER A 55 -1.10 22.89 -10.40
N LYS A 56 -0.62 22.71 -11.63
CA LYS A 56 0.54 23.47 -12.15
C LYS A 56 0.21 24.92 -12.48
N ILE A 57 -1.02 25.21 -12.93
CA ILE A 57 -1.54 26.58 -13.10
C ILE A 57 -1.52 27.32 -11.77
N ALA A 58 -1.96 26.66 -10.69
CA ALA A 58 -1.88 27.19 -9.33
C ALA A 58 -0.43 27.51 -8.92
N GLU A 59 0.49 26.55 -9.11
CA GLU A 59 1.90 26.69 -8.73
C GLU A 59 2.60 27.86 -9.45
N LEU A 60 2.30 28.07 -10.74
CA LEU A 60 2.92 29.12 -11.56
C LEU A 60 2.20 30.47 -11.50
N ASN A 61 1.07 30.57 -10.77
CA ASN A 61 0.23 31.76 -10.71
C ASN A 61 -0.26 32.27 -12.09
N SER A 62 -0.61 31.35 -12.99
CA SER A 62 -0.98 31.70 -14.38
C SER A 62 -2.45 32.15 -14.51
N GLU A 63 -2.75 33.40 -14.13
CA GLU A 63 -4.12 33.98 -14.14
C GLU A 63 -4.83 33.93 -15.51
N LYS A 64 -4.08 33.80 -16.61
CA LYS A 64 -4.62 33.70 -17.98
C LYS A 64 -5.62 32.55 -18.18
N TYR A 65 -5.58 31.52 -17.33
CA TYR A 65 -6.44 30.34 -17.41
C TYR A 65 -7.69 30.39 -16.52
N ILE A 66 -7.95 31.51 -15.84
CA ILE A 66 -9.17 31.69 -15.02
C ILE A 66 -10.47 31.36 -15.79
N PRO A 67 -10.66 31.77 -17.07
CA PRO A 67 -11.87 31.41 -17.81
C PRO A 67 -12.06 29.90 -17.98
N ASN A 68 -10.97 29.16 -18.26
CA ASN A 68 -10.99 27.70 -18.37
C ASN A 68 -11.36 27.04 -17.04
N LEU A 69 -10.76 27.51 -15.94
CA LEU A 69 -11.04 27.00 -14.60
C LEU A 69 -12.50 27.25 -14.19
N ILE A 70 -13.06 28.41 -14.53
CA ILE A 70 -14.49 28.70 -14.29
C ILE A 70 -15.39 27.74 -15.07
N LYS A 71 -15.03 27.43 -16.32
CA LYS A 71 -15.78 26.47 -17.15
C LYS A 71 -15.76 25.09 -16.49
N ILE A 72 -14.58 24.58 -16.15
CA ILE A 72 -14.39 23.28 -15.48
C ILE A 72 -15.17 23.23 -14.17
N PHE A 73 -15.07 24.26 -13.31
CA PHE A 73 -15.78 24.30 -12.04
C PHE A 73 -17.32 24.23 -12.17
N ARG A 74 -17.86 24.71 -13.30
CA ARG A 74 -19.32 24.73 -13.56
C ARG A 74 -19.84 23.47 -14.23
N GLU A 75 -19.04 22.89 -15.12
CA GLU A 75 -19.46 21.80 -16.02
C GLU A 75 -19.07 20.43 -15.49
N GLU A 76 -17.96 20.32 -14.75
CA GLU A 76 -17.45 19.05 -14.22
C GLU A 76 -17.97 18.74 -12.81
N GLU A 77 -17.91 17.46 -12.44
CA GLU A 77 -18.17 16.96 -11.09
C GLU A 77 -16.90 16.30 -10.50
N GLY A 78 -16.93 15.96 -9.22
CA GLY A 78 -15.82 15.24 -8.57
C GLY A 78 -14.50 16.01 -8.54
N ARG A 79 -13.39 15.30 -8.78
CA ARG A 79 -12.02 15.80 -8.52
C ARG A 79 -11.67 17.04 -9.33
N LEU A 80 -12.05 17.09 -10.60
CA LEU A 80 -11.75 18.22 -11.48
C LEU A 80 -12.42 19.51 -11.01
N LYS A 81 -13.68 19.43 -10.57
CA LYS A 81 -14.37 20.55 -9.95
C LYS A 81 -13.64 21.03 -8.71
N PHE A 82 -13.19 20.11 -7.85
CA PHE A 82 -12.48 20.45 -6.61
C PHE A 82 -11.15 21.14 -6.92
N ALA A 83 -10.33 20.57 -7.82
CA ALA A 83 -9.06 21.14 -8.25
C ALA A 83 -9.23 22.54 -8.86
N ALA A 84 -10.24 22.72 -9.71
CA ALA A 84 -10.57 24.02 -10.29
C ALA A 84 -11.00 25.03 -9.22
N ALA A 85 -11.82 24.63 -8.25
CA ALA A 85 -12.25 25.49 -7.14
C ALA A 85 -11.07 25.95 -6.28
N LEU A 86 -10.20 25.01 -5.90
CA LEU A 86 -9.00 25.27 -5.12
C LEU A 86 -8.09 26.26 -5.84
N THR A 87 -7.89 26.09 -7.15
CA THR A 87 -7.08 27.00 -7.96
C THR A 87 -7.73 28.37 -8.11
N LEU A 88 -9.05 28.43 -8.38
CA LEU A 88 -9.79 29.69 -8.45
C LEU A 88 -9.79 30.48 -7.15
N SER A 89 -9.71 29.79 -6.01
CA SER A 89 -9.63 30.44 -4.70
C SER A 89 -8.31 31.20 -4.48
N GLN A 90 -7.24 30.84 -5.22
CA GLN A 90 -5.95 31.54 -5.20
C GLN A 90 -5.96 32.82 -6.04
N PHE A 91 -6.80 32.87 -7.10
CA PHE A 91 -6.97 34.02 -7.99
C PHE A 91 -8.43 34.51 -8.01
N PRO A 92 -8.97 34.97 -6.86
CA PRO A 92 -10.40 35.20 -6.73
C PRO A 92 -10.84 36.47 -7.47
N ASN A 93 -11.66 36.29 -8.52
CA ASN A 93 -12.40 37.38 -9.16
C ASN A 93 -13.84 37.41 -8.65
N ASP A 94 -14.58 38.49 -8.91
CA ASP A 94 -15.93 38.64 -8.35
C ASP A 94 -16.89 37.50 -8.74
N PHE A 95 -16.68 36.90 -9.90
CA PHE A 95 -17.47 35.77 -10.37
C PHE A 95 -17.12 34.47 -9.64
N SER A 96 -15.84 34.13 -9.51
CA SER A 96 -15.39 32.92 -8.80
C SER A 96 -15.70 32.99 -7.30
N LYS A 97 -15.60 34.17 -6.69
CA LYS A 97 -16.04 34.42 -5.31
C LYS A 97 -17.50 34.02 -5.10
N THR A 98 -18.39 34.56 -5.95
CA THR A 98 -19.83 34.30 -5.86
C THR A 98 -20.16 32.81 -6.09
N LEU A 99 -19.45 32.17 -7.01
CA LEU A 99 -19.64 30.75 -7.33
C LEU A 99 -19.21 29.84 -6.18
N ILE A 100 -18.03 30.08 -5.60
CA ILE A 100 -17.49 29.29 -4.50
C ILE A 100 -18.33 29.50 -3.23
N GLU A 101 -18.79 30.73 -2.96
CA GLU A 101 -19.72 31.00 -1.84
C GLU A 101 -21.02 30.22 -1.97
N LYS A 102 -21.65 30.22 -3.16
CA LYS A 102 -22.87 29.43 -3.40
C LYS A 102 -22.63 27.94 -3.24
N TRP A 103 -21.50 27.44 -3.73
CA TRP A 103 -21.13 26.03 -3.61
C TRP A 103 -20.91 25.63 -2.15
N PHE A 104 -20.19 26.44 -1.37
CA PHE A 104 -20.02 26.25 0.08
C PHE A 104 -21.36 26.16 0.82
N ILE A 105 -22.28 27.09 0.57
CA ILE A 105 -23.61 27.07 1.20
C ILE A 105 -24.38 25.79 0.83
N GLN A 106 -24.33 25.37 -0.44
CA GLN A 106 -24.98 24.14 -0.89
C GLN A 106 -24.40 22.90 -0.20
N VAL A 107 -23.07 22.80 -0.12
CA VAL A 107 -22.36 21.65 0.43
C VAL A 107 -22.58 21.48 1.94
N ILE A 108 -22.69 22.59 2.69
CA ILE A 108 -23.04 22.56 4.13
C ILE A 108 -24.44 21.99 4.36
N HIS A 109 -25.41 22.39 3.54
CA HIS A 109 -26.79 21.95 3.71
C HIS A 109 -27.07 20.56 3.14
N ASN A 110 -26.17 20.04 2.29
CA ASN A 110 -26.32 18.73 1.69
C ASN A 110 -25.82 17.64 2.63
N SER A 111 -26.70 16.72 3.03
CA SER A 111 -26.31 15.55 3.84
C SER A 111 -25.54 14.50 3.06
N THR A 112 -25.65 14.49 1.72
CA THR A 112 -24.99 13.48 0.86
C THR A 112 -23.66 13.94 0.26
N SER A 113 -23.15 15.12 0.63
CA SER A 113 -21.84 15.59 0.18
C SER A 113 -20.74 14.66 0.65
N THR A 114 -19.77 14.38 -0.23
CA THR A 114 -18.60 13.57 0.12
C THR A 114 -17.66 14.36 1.03
N SER A 115 -16.82 13.66 1.80
CA SER A 115 -15.79 14.31 2.64
C SER A 115 -14.87 15.22 1.83
N LEU A 116 -14.44 14.77 0.65
CA LEU A 116 -13.57 15.51 -0.26
C LEU A 116 -14.25 16.77 -0.82
N GLU A 117 -15.52 16.67 -1.21
CA GLU A 117 -16.29 17.84 -1.65
C GLU A 117 -16.44 18.86 -0.52
N PHE A 118 -16.71 18.38 0.70
CA PHE A 118 -16.90 19.21 1.88
C PHE A 118 -15.63 19.99 2.25
N GLU A 119 -14.49 19.29 2.32
CA GLU A 119 -13.17 19.87 2.60
C GLU A 119 -12.76 20.87 1.51
N ALA A 120 -12.90 20.50 0.23
CA ALA A 120 -12.56 21.38 -0.89
C ALA A 120 -13.41 22.66 -0.90
N ALA A 121 -14.70 22.58 -0.56
CA ALA A 121 -15.58 23.74 -0.50
C ALA A 121 -15.24 24.68 0.66
N ILE A 122 -14.98 24.14 1.86
CA ILE A 122 -14.59 24.95 3.03
C ILE A 122 -13.24 25.62 2.77
N TYR A 123 -12.24 24.86 2.33
CA TYR A 123 -10.91 25.39 2.04
C TYR A 123 -10.99 26.50 0.99
N SER A 124 -11.66 26.27 -0.13
CA SER A 124 -11.79 27.26 -1.21
C SER A 124 -12.49 28.53 -0.72
N PHE A 125 -13.51 28.40 0.12
CA PHE A 125 -14.23 29.54 0.67
C PHE A 125 -13.37 30.33 1.67
N LEU A 126 -12.68 29.67 2.59
CA LEU A 126 -11.76 30.32 3.53
C LEU A 126 -10.61 31.03 2.81
N LYS A 127 -10.06 30.41 1.76
CA LYS A 127 -8.92 30.94 1.00
C LYS A 127 -9.22 32.27 0.29
N ILE A 128 -10.45 32.48 -0.18
CA ILE A 128 -10.87 33.70 -0.89
C ILE A 128 -10.73 34.96 -0.02
N ASN A 129 -11.23 34.90 1.22
CA ASN A 129 -11.20 36.02 2.15
C ASN A 129 -11.32 35.52 3.59
N GLN A 130 -10.21 35.03 4.13
CA GLN A 130 -10.12 34.46 5.46
C GLN A 130 -10.73 35.37 6.53
N SER A 131 -10.36 36.66 6.56
CA SER A 131 -10.82 37.61 7.58
C SER A 131 -12.35 37.75 7.69
N LYS A 132 -13.09 37.60 6.59
CA LYS A 132 -14.55 37.67 6.59
C LYS A 132 -15.19 36.29 6.69
N ASN A 133 -14.60 35.31 6.02
CA ASN A 133 -15.20 33.99 5.85
C ASN A 133 -14.97 33.10 7.06
N PHE A 134 -13.94 33.35 7.87
CA PHE A 134 -13.63 32.58 9.07
C PHE A 134 -14.80 32.57 10.07
N ASP A 135 -15.31 33.74 10.45
CA ASP A 135 -16.43 33.83 11.40
C ASP A 135 -17.71 33.19 10.81
N VAL A 136 -17.94 33.32 9.49
CA VAL A 136 -19.08 32.67 8.80
C VAL A 136 -18.97 31.15 8.89
N VAL A 137 -17.80 30.58 8.59
CA VAL A 137 -17.54 29.13 8.70
C VAL A 137 -17.72 28.69 10.15
N LEU A 138 -17.14 29.40 11.11
CA LEU A 138 -17.27 29.11 12.54
C LEU A 138 -18.74 29.10 13.01
N GLU A 139 -19.57 30.05 12.57
CA GLU A 139 -21.00 30.07 12.87
C GLU A 139 -21.72 28.84 12.30
N LYS A 140 -21.38 28.46 11.06
CA LYS A 140 -21.97 27.32 10.35
C LYS A 140 -21.56 25.97 10.92
N LEU A 141 -20.49 25.88 11.71
CA LEU A 141 -20.10 24.67 12.44
C LEU A 141 -21.25 24.14 13.33
N SER A 142 -22.11 25.03 13.84
CA SER A 142 -23.29 24.65 14.61
C SER A 142 -24.32 23.83 13.82
N LEU A 143 -24.35 23.94 12.48
CA LEU A 143 -25.27 23.21 11.61
C LEU A 143 -24.81 21.78 11.34
N VAL A 144 -23.52 21.50 11.48
CA VAL A 144 -22.91 20.19 11.19
C VAL A 144 -22.45 19.45 12.45
N GLN A 145 -22.64 20.04 13.64
CA GLN A 145 -22.16 19.52 14.93
C GLN A 145 -22.58 18.08 15.27
N ASP A 146 -23.70 17.61 14.70
CA ASP A 146 -24.24 16.28 14.93
C ASP A 146 -23.60 15.22 14.01
N ASP A 147 -22.91 15.65 12.96
CA ASP A 147 -22.09 14.82 12.07
C ASP A 147 -20.62 14.95 12.51
N SER A 148 -20.09 13.88 13.13
CA SER A 148 -18.73 13.86 13.68
C SER A 148 -17.66 14.11 12.61
N LEU A 149 -17.86 13.56 11.41
CA LEU A 149 -16.90 13.62 10.31
C LEU A 149 -16.88 15.00 9.66
N LYS A 150 -18.04 15.60 9.38
CA LYS A 150 -18.11 16.97 8.85
C LYS A 150 -17.59 17.98 9.86
N SER A 151 -17.95 17.80 11.13
CA SER A 151 -17.43 18.63 12.22
C SER A 151 -15.92 18.54 12.35
N SER A 152 -15.34 17.33 12.23
CA SER A 152 -13.90 17.14 12.36
C SER A 152 -13.13 17.73 11.16
N LEU A 153 -13.66 17.60 9.94
CA LEU A 153 -13.10 18.27 8.75
C LEU A 153 -13.13 19.80 8.90
N MET A 154 -14.28 20.36 9.26
CA MET A 154 -14.45 21.81 9.38
C MET A 154 -13.60 22.42 10.50
N ILE A 155 -13.42 21.72 11.62
CA ILE A 155 -12.49 22.15 12.68
C ILE A 155 -11.05 22.11 12.18
N SER A 156 -10.65 21.05 11.46
CA SER A 156 -9.30 20.93 10.89
C SER A 156 -8.99 22.10 9.96
N ASP A 157 -9.91 22.43 9.05
CA ASP A 157 -9.76 23.59 8.15
C ASP A 157 -9.69 24.90 8.95
N LEU A 158 -10.62 25.14 9.87
CA LEU A 158 -10.60 26.36 10.71
C LEU A 158 -9.28 26.52 11.47
N LEU A 159 -8.74 25.44 12.05
CA LEU A 159 -7.47 25.47 12.78
C LEU A 159 -6.27 25.87 11.90
N GLN A 160 -6.27 25.50 10.62
CA GLN A 160 -5.22 25.89 9.67
C GLN A 160 -5.26 27.39 9.32
N TYR A 161 -6.44 28.01 9.42
CA TYR A 161 -6.67 29.44 9.12
C TYR A 161 -6.72 30.32 10.38
N CYS A 162 -6.39 29.80 11.57
CA CYS A 162 -6.28 30.60 12.78
C CYS A 162 -4.99 31.44 12.78
N GLU A 163 -5.10 32.76 12.96
CA GLU A 163 -3.93 33.67 13.04
C GLU A 163 -3.76 34.28 14.42
N THR A 164 -4.88 34.55 15.11
CA THR A 164 -4.88 35.22 16.40
C THR A 164 -5.23 34.26 17.53
N LYS A 165 -4.87 34.64 18.76
CA LYS A 165 -5.27 33.92 19.98
C LYS A 165 -6.81 33.78 20.08
N ASP A 166 -7.55 34.79 19.63
CA ASP A 166 -9.02 34.78 19.69
C ASP A 166 -9.61 33.72 18.73
N ASP A 167 -9.05 33.59 17.53
CA ASP A 167 -9.45 32.57 16.56
C ASP A 167 -9.27 31.16 17.11
N PHE A 168 -8.09 30.88 17.66
CA PHE A 168 -7.80 29.60 18.32
C PHE A 168 -8.76 29.34 19.48
N GLU A 169 -9.04 30.36 20.31
CA GLU A 169 -9.96 30.21 21.42
C GLU A 169 -11.39 29.87 20.97
N LYS A 170 -11.91 30.59 19.97
CA LYS A 170 -13.23 30.35 19.37
C LYS A 170 -13.35 28.92 18.84
N VAL A 171 -12.36 28.47 18.06
CA VAL A 171 -12.37 27.13 17.46
C VAL A 171 -12.19 26.04 18.53
N LEU A 172 -11.29 26.22 19.49
CA LEU A 172 -11.05 25.24 20.55
C LEU A 172 -12.26 25.08 21.48
N ASN A 173 -12.96 26.17 21.78
CA ASN A 173 -14.21 26.09 22.54
C ASN A 173 -15.24 25.21 21.83
N ARG A 174 -15.33 25.27 20.50
CA ARG A 174 -16.17 24.36 19.70
C ARG A 174 -15.62 22.94 19.65
N TYR A 175 -14.31 22.77 19.49
CA TYR A 175 -13.63 21.47 19.58
C TYR A 175 -14.01 20.72 20.85
N PHE A 176 -13.88 21.34 22.02
CA PHE A 176 -14.21 20.66 23.29
C PHE A 176 -15.70 20.33 23.44
N ILE A 177 -16.60 21.08 22.80
CA ILE A 177 -18.03 20.74 22.79
C ILE A 177 -18.28 19.51 21.91
N ILE A 178 -17.70 19.49 20.71
CA ILE A 178 -17.91 18.41 19.74
C ILE A 178 -17.22 17.12 20.19
N ARG A 179 -16.00 17.23 20.73
CA ARG A 179 -15.24 16.14 21.34
C ARG A 179 -16.01 15.46 22.47
N ASP A 180 -16.74 16.22 23.29
CA ASP A 180 -17.53 15.62 24.39
C ASP A 180 -18.85 15.01 23.90
N LYS A 181 -19.34 15.41 22.72
CA LYS A 181 -20.55 14.86 22.09
C LYS A 181 -20.30 13.52 21.40
N HIS A 182 -19.11 13.33 20.82
CA HIS A 182 -18.76 12.17 20.02
C HIS A 182 -17.70 11.32 20.72
N SER A 183 -17.84 9.99 20.67
CA SER A 183 -16.87 9.07 21.29
C SER A 183 -15.68 8.71 20.39
N ASP A 184 -15.67 9.22 19.15
CA ASP A 184 -14.63 8.96 18.17
C ASP A 184 -13.37 9.81 18.44
N ALA A 185 -12.21 9.21 18.23
CA ALA A 185 -10.91 9.82 18.35
C ALA A 185 -10.47 10.63 17.11
N ASP A 186 -11.20 10.54 15.98
CA ASP A 186 -10.86 11.21 14.71
C ASP A 186 -10.58 12.71 14.89
N LEU A 187 -11.40 13.42 15.67
CA LEU A 187 -11.24 14.85 15.91
C LEU A 187 -9.90 15.18 16.60
N THR A 188 -9.52 14.39 17.60
CA THR A 188 -8.23 14.56 18.31
C THR A 188 -7.06 14.10 17.45
N GLN A 189 -7.26 13.08 16.62
CA GLN A 189 -6.25 12.63 15.66
C GLN A 189 -5.93 13.73 14.64
N LYS A 190 -6.93 14.44 14.10
CA LYS A 190 -6.70 15.58 13.20
C LYS A 190 -5.93 16.71 13.87
N LEU A 191 -6.19 16.98 15.15
CA LEU A 191 -5.41 17.97 15.91
C LEU A 191 -3.93 17.53 16.03
N ILE A 192 -3.68 16.25 16.26
CA ILE A 192 -2.34 15.66 16.29
C ILE A 192 -1.66 15.74 14.92
N ASP A 193 -2.37 15.43 13.84
CA ASP A 193 -1.81 15.47 12.49
C ASP A 193 -1.39 16.89 12.10
N LEU A 194 -2.15 17.89 12.53
CA LEU A 194 -1.83 19.31 12.31
C LEU A 194 -0.64 19.80 13.16
N PHE A 195 -0.56 19.41 14.45
CA PHE A 195 0.35 20.07 15.40
C PHE A 195 1.28 19.14 16.19
N GLY A 196 0.98 17.84 16.32
CA GLY A 196 1.58 16.90 17.29
C GLY A 196 2.77 16.08 16.82
N LYS A 197 3.06 16.04 15.50
CA LYS A 197 4.13 15.22 14.89
C LYS A 197 4.05 13.75 15.29
N THR A 198 3.39 12.94 14.45
CA THR A 198 3.07 11.53 14.73
C THR A 198 4.28 10.70 15.15
N GLU A 199 5.45 10.88 14.53
CA GLU A 199 6.66 10.12 14.86
C GLU A 199 7.15 10.36 16.29
N LEU A 200 7.00 11.60 16.80
CA LEU A 200 7.35 11.96 18.17
C LEU A 200 6.40 11.33 19.17
N ILE A 201 5.10 11.34 18.87
CA ILE A 201 4.08 10.71 19.72
C ILE A 201 4.30 9.20 19.78
N GLU A 202 4.55 8.55 18.65
CA GLU A 202 4.89 7.12 18.62
C GLU A 202 6.13 6.81 19.44
N TRP A 203 7.17 7.65 19.34
CA TRP A 203 8.38 7.52 20.15
C TRP A 203 8.09 7.66 21.65
N LEU A 204 7.25 8.62 22.06
CA LEU A 204 6.80 8.78 23.45
C LEU A 204 6.05 7.53 23.93
N VAL A 205 5.07 7.05 23.16
CA VAL A 205 4.27 5.86 23.47
C VAL A 205 5.17 4.63 23.65
N GLN A 206 6.13 4.42 22.76
CA GLN A 206 7.07 3.31 22.85
C GLN A 206 7.94 3.37 24.11
N ASN A 207 8.49 4.53 24.46
CA ASN A 207 9.32 4.63 25.66
C ASN A 207 8.50 4.49 26.95
N VAL A 208 7.28 5.02 26.96
CA VAL A 208 6.32 4.81 28.04
C VAL A 208 6.02 3.32 28.22
N SER A 209 5.74 2.60 27.13
CA SER A 209 5.44 1.16 27.18
C SER A 209 6.62 0.32 27.69
N LYS A 210 7.85 0.82 27.54
CA LYS A 210 9.07 0.21 28.10
C LYS A 210 9.27 0.51 29.59
N GLY A 211 8.40 1.33 30.19
CA GLY A 211 8.43 1.68 31.61
C GLY A 211 9.29 2.90 31.95
N TYR A 212 9.71 3.71 30.96
CA TYR A 212 10.43 4.95 31.24
C TYR A 212 9.48 6.04 31.77
N SER A 213 9.92 6.81 32.77
CA SER A 213 9.19 8.01 33.22
C SER A 213 9.30 9.15 32.22
N ILE A 214 8.40 10.13 32.27
CA ILE A 214 8.42 11.27 31.34
C ILE A 214 9.72 12.07 31.51
N SER A 215 10.18 12.29 32.74
CA SER A 215 11.49 12.94 32.98
C SER A 215 12.65 12.19 32.35
N SER A 216 12.66 10.85 32.41
CA SER A 216 13.72 10.03 31.79
C SER A 216 13.68 10.18 30.27
N ILE A 217 12.49 10.15 29.68
CA ILE A 217 12.29 10.30 28.24
C ILE A 217 12.78 11.68 27.76
N TYR A 218 12.43 12.76 28.47
CA TYR A 218 12.89 14.11 28.12
C TYR A 218 14.40 14.27 28.29
N MET A 219 14.99 13.67 29.32
CA MET A 219 16.45 13.65 29.50
C MET A 219 17.16 12.91 28.35
N GLN A 220 16.61 11.77 27.90
CA GLN A 220 17.14 11.06 26.74
C GLN A 220 17.07 11.92 25.47
N CYS A 221 15.96 12.62 25.26
CA CYS A 221 15.80 13.55 24.14
C CYS A 221 16.85 14.69 24.19
N TYR A 222 17.03 15.33 25.34
CA TYR A 222 18.02 16.41 25.51
C TYR A 222 19.46 15.91 25.27
N SER A 223 19.81 14.76 25.83
CA SER A 223 21.12 14.12 25.63
C SER A 223 21.38 13.83 24.15
N LEU A 224 20.38 13.31 23.44
CA LEU A 224 20.46 12.99 22.03
C LEU A 224 20.65 14.24 21.15
N LEU A 225 20.04 15.36 21.53
CA LEU A 225 20.15 16.65 20.84
C LEU A 225 21.40 17.46 21.25
N GLY A 226 22.20 16.97 22.22
CA GLY A 226 23.36 17.67 22.74
C GLY A 226 23.01 18.89 23.61
N PHE A 227 21.83 18.89 24.24
CA PHE A 227 21.38 19.94 25.16
C PHE A 227 21.57 19.50 26.62
N ALA A 228 22.12 20.40 27.43
CA ALA A 228 22.11 20.25 28.89
C ALA A 228 20.83 20.89 29.45
N PRO A 229 20.01 20.16 30.23
CA PRO A 229 18.83 20.74 30.85
C PRO A 229 19.22 21.75 31.93
N ASN A 230 18.45 22.83 32.04
CA ASN A 230 18.60 23.76 33.16
C ASN A 230 17.75 23.28 34.37
N GLN A 231 17.95 23.92 35.53
CA GLN A 231 17.21 23.54 36.75
C GLN A 231 15.69 23.71 36.60
N ASN A 232 15.22 24.65 35.77
CA ASN A 232 13.80 24.84 35.53
C ASN A 232 13.22 23.69 34.69
N ASP A 233 13.93 23.23 33.66
CA ASP A 233 13.52 22.08 32.85
C ASP A 233 13.29 20.86 33.76
N LEU A 234 14.27 20.54 34.62
CA LEU A 234 14.16 19.43 35.57
C LEU A 234 12.97 19.57 36.52
N ASN A 235 12.67 20.80 36.98
CA ASN A 235 11.52 21.06 37.84
C ASN A 235 10.19 20.85 37.09
N TYR A 236 10.08 21.28 35.83
CA TYR A 236 8.89 21.04 35.01
C TYR A 236 8.69 19.55 34.75
N TRP A 237 9.76 18.82 34.42
CA TRP A 237 9.68 17.39 34.13
C TRP A 237 9.20 16.59 35.34
N LYS A 238 9.76 16.89 36.51
CA LYS A 238 9.33 16.27 37.77
C LYS A 238 7.85 16.57 38.07
N SER A 239 7.43 17.82 37.87
CA SER A 239 6.04 18.21 38.12
C SER A 239 5.06 17.59 37.11
N ILE A 240 5.51 17.27 35.90
CA ILE A 240 4.75 16.46 34.94
C ILE A 240 4.63 15.01 35.42
N ASP A 241 5.73 14.38 35.87
CA ASP A 241 5.67 13.02 36.45
C ASP A 241 4.71 12.95 37.65
N ASP A 242 4.70 13.98 38.50
CA ASP A 242 3.81 14.08 39.67
C ASP A 242 2.31 14.15 39.29
N SER A 243 2.00 14.57 38.06
CA SER A 243 0.62 14.69 37.55
C SER A 243 0.00 13.34 37.10
N PHE A 244 0.78 12.26 37.07
CA PHE A 244 0.34 10.92 36.66
C PHE A 244 0.31 9.89 37.83
N ALA A 245 -0.51 8.86 37.67
CA ALA A 245 -0.45 7.59 38.41
C ALA A 245 -0.05 6.47 37.46
N VAL A 246 0.92 5.64 37.85
CA VAL A 246 1.25 4.41 37.15
C VAL A 246 0.49 3.27 37.81
N ASP A 247 -0.38 2.59 37.07
CA ASP A 247 -0.90 1.29 37.48
C ASP A 247 0.06 0.20 37.00
N ASP A 248 0.86 -0.33 37.92
CA ASP A 248 1.93 -1.31 37.66
C ASP A 248 1.45 -2.59 36.95
N LYS A 249 0.14 -2.91 37.02
CA LYS A 249 -0.41 -4.14 36.40
C LYS A 249 -0.83 -3.97 34.95
N LEU A 250 -1.18 -2.76 34.54
CA LEU A 250 -1.72 -2.47 33.20
C LEU A 250 -0.84 -1.51 32.39
N GLN A 251 0.22 -0.95 32.99
CA GLN A 251 1.05 0.10 32.40
C GLN A 251 0.21 1.25 31.82
N ARG A 252 -0.93 1.54 32.45
CA ARG A 252 -1.82 2.63 32.05
C ARG A 252 -1.54 3.86 32.90
N PHE A 253 -1.33 4.99 32.25
CA PHE A 253 -1.27 6.28 32.92
C PHE A 253 -2.67 6.73 33.32
N THR A 254 -2.88 6.92 34.61
CA THR A 254 -4.08 7.61 35.09
C THR A 254 -3.72 9.06 35.38
N LEU A 255 -4.39 10.01 34.74
CA LEU A 255 -4.19 11.44 35.01
C LEU A 255 -4.71 11.77 36.42
N LYS A 256 -3.83 12.22 37.32
CA LYS A 256 -4.20 12.63 38.68
C LYS A 256 -4.65 14.09 38.74
N ASP A 257 -3.87 14.98 38.14
CA ASP A 257 -4.10 16.41 38.19
C ASP A 257 -3.94 17.06 36.81
N SER A 258 -5.09 17.24 36.15
CA SER A 258 -5.17 17.93 34.85
C SER A 258 -4.76 19.39 34.92
N ASN A 259 -4.95 20.07 36.07
CA ASN A 259 -4.57 21.46 36.23
C ASN A 259 -3.05 21.59 36.30
N LEU A 260 -2.41 20.75 37.12
CA LEU A 260 -0.96 20.74 37.29
C LEU A 260 -0.29 20.41 35.96
N LEU A 261 -0.74 19.37 35.25
CA LEU A 261 -0.19 18.99 33.95
C LEU A 261 -0.23 20.15 32.93
N VAL A 262 -1.42 20.68 32.65
CA VAL A 262 -1.60 21.66 31.57
C VAL A 262 -0.93 22.99 31.92
N SER A 263 -1.01 23.44 33.17
CA SER A 263 -0.36 24.69 33.60
C SER A 263 1.17 24.59 33.53
N ASN A 264 1.75 23.45 33.92
CA ASN A 264 3.19 23.23 33.80
C ASN A 264 3.66 23.20 32.36
N ILE A 265 2.93 22.52 31.47
CA ILE A 265 3.28 22.47 30.04
C ILE A 265 3.21 23.87 29.41
N VAL A 266 2.17 24.65 29.71
CA VAL A 266 2.06 26.04 29.27
C VAL A 266 3.26 26.86 29.75
N ASN A 267 3.57 26.82 31.05
CA ASN A 267 4.67 27.57 31.64
C ASN A 267 6.03 27.18 31.04
N TRP A 268 6.25 25.89 30.81
CA TRP A 268 7.49 25.39 30.19
C TRP A 268 7.62 25.90 28.75
N ILE A 269 6.54 25.88 27.95
CA ILE A 269 6.55 26.44 26.60
C ILE A 269 6.80 27.96 26.61
N GLU A 270 6.23 28.70 27.57
CA GLU A 270 6.53 30.13 27.71
C GLU A 270 8.02 30.38 27.99
N GLN A 271 8.64 29.57 28.85
CA GLN A 271 10.08 29.65 29.06
C GLN A 271 10.86 29.33 27.78
N LEU A 272 10.50 28.27 27.06
CA LEU A 272 11.18 27.84 25.84
C LEU A 272 11.07 28.88 24.70
N THR A 273 9.94 29.60 24.63
CA THR A 273 9.64 30.60 23.58
C THR A 273 10.16 32.01 23.87
N ASN A 274 10.42 32.36 25.13
CA ASN A 274 11.06 33.64 25.49
C ASN A 274 12.52 33.75 25.03
N ILE A 275 13.12 32.68 24.51
CA ILE A 275 14.48 32.65 23.97
C ILE A 275 14.40 32.91 22.46
N GLN A 276 14.81 34.11 22.04
CA GLN A 276 14.71 34.63 20.67
C GLN A 276 15.07 33.59 19.58
N THR A 277 14.08 33.21 18.77
CA THR A 277 14.24 32.48 17.49
C THR A 277 13.15 32.91 16.49
N ASP A 278 13.47 32.82 15.20
CA ASP A 278 12.70 33.41 14.09
C ASP A 278 11.50 32.56 13.61
N SER A 279 11.28 31.35 14.13
CA SER A 279 10.10 30.51 13.82
C SER A 279 8.86 30.84 14.67
N LYS A 280 8.57 32.14 14.81
CA LYS A 280 7.55 32.67 15.74
C LYS A 280 6.17 32.03 15.57
N GLN A 281 5.72 31.73 14.36
CA GLN A 281 4.30 31.38 14.13
C GLN A 281 3.90 29.99 14.68
N ASN A 282 4.68 28.93 14.43
CA ASN A 282 4.32 27.58 14.89
C ASN A 282 4.37 27.46 16.42
N HIS A 283 5.33 28.16 17.04
CA HIS A 283 5.49 28.20 18.49
C HIS A 283 4.33 28.97 19.15
N LEU A 284 3.87 30.05 18.51
CA LEU A 284 2.68 30.80 18.93
C LEU A 284 1.40 29.96 18.79
N ASN A 285 1.23 29.21 17.70
CA ASN A 285 0.07 28.33 17.49
C ASN A 285 -0.05 27.28 18.59
N LEU A 286 1.05 26.56 18.90
CA LEU A 286 1.08 25.59 20.01
C LEU A 286 0.74 26.25 21.35
N LYS A 287 1.28 27.44 21.61
CA LYS A 287 0.94 28.21 22.82
C LYS A 287 -0.57 28.51 22.88
N TYR A 288 -1.19 28.95 21.78
CA TYR A 288 -2.61 29.25 21.75
C TYR A 288 -3.48 28.01 21.96
N ILE A 289 -3.10 26.87 21.35
CA ILE A 289 -3.77 25.59 21.59
C ILE A 289 -3.77 25.22 23.06
N LEU A 290 -2.60 25.31 23.71
CA LEU A 290 -2.47 24.99 25.13
C LEU A 290 -3.27 25.94 26.02
N THR A 291 -3.41 27.22 25.65
CA THR A 291 -4.30 28.13 26.39
C THR A 291 -5.77 27.71 26.28
N GLY A 292 -6.19 27.12 25.16
CA GLY A 292 -7.52 26.52 25.00
C GLY A 292 -7.71 25.29 25.90
N TYR A 293 -6.71 24.41 25.98
CA TYR A 293 -6.71 23.27 26.93
C TYR A 293 -6.74 23.77 28.38
N LEU A 294 -6.00 24.82 28.72
CA LEU A 294 -6.00 25.40 30.06
C LEU A 294 -7.37 25.98 30.46
N LYS A 295 -8.11 26.54 29.50
CA LYS A 295 -9.48 27.04 29.71
C LYS A 295 -10.50 25.90 29.87
N ASN A 296 -10.32 24.81 29.13
CA ASN A 296 -11.23 23.66 29.11
C ASN A 296 -10.75 22.47 29.95
N ARG A 297 -9.81 22.69 30.88
CA ARG A 297 -9.15 21.63 31.67
C ARG A 297 -10.10 20.74 32.49
N SER A 298 -11.23 21.28 32.94
CA SER A 298 -12.26 20.50 33.65
C SER A 298 -12.89 19.40 32.78
N LYS A 299 -12.83 19.55 31.45
CA LYS A 299 -13.37 18.59 30.49
C LYS A 299 -12.38 17.46 30.18
N LEU A 300 -11.08 17.58 30.49
CA LEU A 300 -10.08 16.54 30.20
C LEU A 300 -10.31 15.28 31.06
N ALA A 301 -10.55 15.45 32.35
CA ALA A 301 -10.66 14.32 33.29
C ALA A 301 -11.89 13.43 33.06
N ASN A 302 -12.92 13.95 32.37
CA ASN A 302 -14.21 13.28 32.18
C ASN A 302 -14.40 12.68 30.76
N THR A 303 -13.35 12.71 29.94
CA THR A 303 -13.40 12.25 28.54
C THR A 303 -13.17 10.74 28.42
N VAL A 304 -13.61 10.17 27.28
CA VAL A 304 -13.37 8.77 26.92
C VAL A 304 -11.87 8.44 27.04
N PRO A 305 -11.48 7.30 27.67
CA PRO A 305 -10.07 6.98 27.94
C PRO A 305 -9.16 7.01 26.71
N LYS A 306 -9.67 6.61 25.54
CA LYS A 306 -8.89 6.59 24.30
C LYS A 306 -8.57 8.00 23.78
N ILE A 307 -9.54 8.91 23.86
CA ILE A 307 -9.36 10.32 23.49
C ILE A 307 -8.44 11.00 24.51
N LEU A 308 -8.61 10.70 25.81
CA LEU A 308 -7.75 11.20 26.86
C LEU A 308 -6.29 10.77 26.64
N GLU A 309 -6.05 9.51 26.28
CA GLU A 309 -4.71 9.01 25.96
C GLU A 309 -4.04 9.83 24.85
N LEU A 310 -4.76 10.09 23.75
CA LEU A 310 -4.28 10.89 22.63
C LEU A 310 -4.04 12.37 23.02
N ASP A 311 -4.98 12.99 23.73
CA ASP A 311 -4.84 14.35 24.26
C ASP A 311 -3.59 14.46 25.16
N LEU A 312 -3.31 13.46 26.00
CA LEU A 312 -2.15 13.44 26.88
C LEU A 312 -0.84 13.33 26.09
N PHE A 313 -0.73 12.40 25.15
CA PHE A 313 0.49 12.26 24.34
C PHE A 313 0.72 13.48 23.45
N PHE A 314 -0.35 14.08 22.93
CA PHE A 314 -0.28 15.37 22.23
C PHE A 314 0.31 16.44 23.15
N LEU A 315 -0.26 16.66 24.33
CA LEU A 315 0.22 17.66 25.29
C LEU A 315 1.69 17.45 25.66
N LEU A 316 2.09 16.21 25.95
CA LEU A 316 3.47 15.85 26.28
C LEU A 316 4.45 16.06 25.11
N SER A 317 3.99 15.88 23.87
CA SER A 317 4.81 16.13 22.68
C SER A 317 5.11 17.62 22.46
N THR A 318 4.18 18.52 22.83
CA THR A 318 4.26 19.94 22.44
C THR A 318 5.57 20.66 22.84
N PRO A 319 6.14 20.50 24.05
CA PRO A 319 7.39 21.17 24.40
C PRO A 319 8.59 20.56 23.65
N LEU A 320 8.57 19.25 23.41
CA LEU A 320 9.64 18.57 22.67
C LEU A 320 9.68 19.00 21.20
N ILE A 321 8.54 19.28 20.58
CA ILE A 321 8.48 19.84 19.21
C ILE A 321 9.25 21.16 19.14
N ILE A 322 9.06 22.03 20.12
CA ILE A 322 9.76 23.33 20.22
C ILE A 322 11.27 23.14 20.38
N VAL A 323 11.68 22.22 21.27
CA VAL A 323 13.10 21.90 21.48
C VAL A 323 13.73 21.36 20.20
N LEU A 324 13.07 20.42 19.52
CA LEU A 324 13.54 19.82 18.28
C LEU A 324 13.68 20.85 17.14
N ASN A 325 12.66 21.69 16.92
CA ASN A 325 12.70 22.73 15.89
C ASN A 325 13.86 23.70 16.12
N ARG A 326 14.08 24.11 17.38
CA ARG A 326 15.19 24.99 17.76
C ARG A 326 16.55 24.35 17.51
N CYS A 327 16.70 23.05 17.76
CA CYS A 327 17.94 22.33 17.46
C CYS A 327 18.21 22.33 15.96
N ILE A 328 17.20 22.03 15.15
CA ILE A 328 17.32 22.03 13.68
C ILE A 328 17.69 23.41 13.15
N GLU A 329 17.04 24.47 13.61
CA GLU A 329 17.38 25.84 13.22
C GLU A 329 18.84 26.19 13.56
N ARG A 330 19.28 25.85 14.77
CA ARG A 330 20.67 26.03 15.19
C ARG A 330 21.65 25.27 14.27
N TRP A 331 21.33 24.02 13.96
CA TRP A 331 22.16 23.18 13.09
C TRP A 331 22.21 23.68 11.65
N VAL A 332 21.14 24.29 11.15
CA VAL A 332 21.11 24.90 9.82
C VAL A 332 22.02 26.14 9.74
N ILE A 333 22.06 26.95 10.81
CA ILE A 333 22.90 28.16 10.84
C ILE A 333 24.38 27.81 11.02
N GLN A 334 24.70 26.86 11.91
CA GLN A 334 26.07 26.44 12.24
C GLN A 334 26.19 24.91 12.19
N PRO A 335 26.20 24.29 11.00
CA PRO A 335 26.32 22.84 10.87
C PRO A 335 27.68 22.36 11.40
N GLY A 336 28.75 23.10 11.08
CA GLY A 336 30.15 22.80 11.44
C GLY A 336 30.41 22.54 12.93
N GLU A 337 29.68 23.21 13.82
CA GLU A 337 29.87 23.09 15.28
C GLU A 337 29.03 21.97 15.89
N ASN A 338 28.02 21.46 15.18
CA ASN A 338 27.02 20.54 15.72
C ASN A 338 26.99 19.19 14.99
N LEU A 339 28.05 18.87 14.24
CA LEU A 339 28.12 17.71 13.34
C LEU A 339 27.81 16.38 14.04
N GLU A 340 28.34 16.16 15.25
CA GLU A 340 28.11 14.94 16.03
C GLU A 340 26.65 14.79 16.48
N ASN A 341 26.03 15.90 16.90
CA ASN A 341 24.64 15.91 17.36
C ASN A 341 23.67 15.68 16.19
N ILE A 342 23.96 16.28 15.03
CA ILE A 342 23.19 16.05 13.79
C ILE A 342 23.23 14.56 13.42
N ALA A 343 24.41 13.94 13.48
CA ALA A 343 24.58 12.52 13.20
C ALA A 343 23.82 11.62 14.17
N LYS A 344 23.92 11.87 15.48
CA LYS A 344 23.18 11.10 16.50
C LYS A 344 21.67 11.22 16.30
N TYR A 345 21.17 12.42 15.99
CA TYR A 345 19.74 12.63 15.75
C TYR A 345 19.26 11.96 14.46
N TYR A 346 20.03 12.04 13.36
CA TYR A 346 19.65 11.43 12.08
C TYR A 346 19.49 9.91 12.18
N HIS A 347 20.31 9.23 13.00
CA HIS A 347 20.22 7.78 13.17
C HIS A 347 19.27 7.35 14.30
N SER A 348 18.58 8.31 14.92
CA SER A 348 17.65 8.03 16.02
C SER A 348 16.25 7.68 15.54
N SER A 349 15.48 6.96 16.38
CA SER A 349 14.05 6.74 16.17
C SER A 349 13.20 8.01 16.34
N LEU A 350 13.80 9.12 16.77
CA LEU A 350 13.15 10.43 16.95
C LEU A 350 13.23 11.32 15.70
N LEU A 351 13.88 10.86 14.63
CA LEU A 351 14.04 11.62 13.39
C LEU A 351 12.68 11.87 12.74
N LEU A 352 12.23 13.14 12.77
CA LEU A 352 11.02 13.55 12.06
C LEU A 352 11.26 13.55 10.55
N SER A 353 10.26 13.13 9.78
CA SER A 353 10.26 13.21 8.30
C SER A 353 10.66 14.61 7.80
N THR A 354 10.01 15.64 8.34
CA THR A 354 10.30 17.05 8.01
C THR A 354 11.72 17.51 8.37
N HIS A 355 12.37 16.89 9.35
CA HIS A 355 13.74 17.21 9.75
C HIS A 355 14.77 16.47 8.90
N ARG A 356 14.48 15.23 8.51
CA ARG A 356 15.33 14.41 7.65
C ARG A 356 15.74 15.16 6.39
N GLU A 357 14.77 15.74 5.68
CA GLU A 357 15.04 16.49 4.45
C GLU A 357 15.90 17.73 4.69
N LYS A 358 15.61 18.50 5.74
CA LYS A 358 16.41 19.68 6.11
C LYS A 358 17.86 19.30 6.40
N ILE A 359 18.07 18.22 7.16
CA ILE A 359 19.40 17.72 7.51
C ILE A 359 20.14 17.23 6.26
N LEU A 360 19.51 16.43 5.40
CA LEU A 360 20.15 15.92 4.18
C LEU A 360 20.62 17.04 3.25
N LYS A 361 19.86 18.14 3.14
CA LYS A 361 20.27 19.34 2.39
C LYS A 361 21.54 20.01 2.95
N LEU A 362 21.85 19.85 4.24
CA LEU A 362 23.09 20.36 4.84
C LEU A 362 24.32 19.55 4.40
N PHE A 363 24.17 18.24 4.23
CA PHE A 363 25.26 17.35 3.79
C PHE A 363 25.51 17.45 2.28
N PHE A 364 24.47 17.60 1.47
CA PHE A 364 24.58 17.70 0.02
C PHE A 364 23.95 19.00 -0.49
N PRO A 365 24.60 20.15 -0.29
CA PRO A 365 24.03 21.45 -0.68
C PRO A 365 24.02 21.65 -2.20
N ASN A 366 24.97 21.05 -2.92
CA ASN A 366 25.08 21.10 -4.37
C ASN A 366 25.10 19.67 -4.95
N PRO A 367 24.68 19.48 -6.21
CA PRO A 367 24.78 18.18 -6.87
C PRO A 367 26.26 17.79 -7.01
N PRO A 368 26.66 16.59 -6.54
CA PRO A 368 28.05 16.15 -6.64
C PRO A 368 28.44 15.93 -8.11
N GLN A 369 29.58 16.47 -8.52
CA GLN A 369 30.14 16.30 -9.88
C GLN A 369 31.26 15.26 -9.88
N TRP A 370 30.99 14.07 -9.37
CA TRP A 370 32.00 13.02 -9.29
C TRP A 370 32.30 12.41 -10.66
N THR A 371 33.59 12.19 -10.93
CA THR A 371 34.06 11.56 -12.17
C THR A 371 34.06 10.03 -12.05
N ALA A 372 34.11 9.33 -13.20
CA ALA A 372 34.17 7.88 -13.23
C ALA A 372 35.33 7.32 -12.38
N GLU A 373 36.51 7.93 -12.48
CA GLU A 373 37.72 7.49 -11.78
C GLU A 373 37.60 7.60 -10.25
N GLN A 374 36.89 8.61 -9.74
CA GLN A 374 36.70 8.80 -8.30
C GLN A 374 35.73 7.77 -7.71
N VAL A 375 34.77 7.33 -8.50
CA VAL A 375 33.62 6.54 -8.05
C VAL A 375 33.78 5.05 -8.31
N GLN A 376 34.63 4.69 -9.27
CA GLN A 376 34.81 3.32 -9.71
C GLN A 376 35.31 2.43 -8.57
N ILE A 377 34.57 1.35 -8.32
CA ILE A 377 34.90 0.38 -7.28
C ILE A 377 36.16 -0.36 -7.69
N THR A 378 37.16 -0.34 -6.80
CA THR A 378 38.39 -1.10 -6.99
C THR A 378 38.30 -2.43 -6.24
N PRO A 379 38.45 -3.60 -6.90
CA PRO A 379 38.28 -4.91 -6.26
C PRO A 379 39.25 -5.20 -5.12
N GLU A 380 40.37 -4.47 -5.06
CA GLU A 380 41.43 -4.62 -4.05
C GLU A 380 41.20 -3.75 -2.80
N ALA A 381 40.20 -2.86 -2.82
CA ALA A 381 39.90 -1.99 -1.69
C ALA A 381 39.11 -2.73 -0.61
N SER A 382 39.70 -2.87 0.58
CA SER A 382 39.00 -3.38 1.76
C SER A 382 37.88 -2.43 2.16
N VAL A 383 36.64 -2.93 2.22
CA VAL A 383 35.49 -2.13 2.68
C VAL A 383 35.78 -1.59 4.09
N PRO A 384 35.59 -0.27 4.33
CA PRO A 384 35.75 0.30 5.66
C PRO A 384 34.84 -0.43 6.67
N ASP A 385 35.28 -0.63 7.91
CA ASP A 385 34.41 -1.22 8.94
C ASP A 385 33.31 -0.22 9.33
N LEU A 386 32.15 -0.35 8.67
CA LEU A 386 30.97 0.48 8.91
C LEU A 386 30.19 0.05 10.15
N SER A 387 30.55 -1.07 10.81
CA SER A 387 29.80 -1.61 11.95
C SER A 387 30.05 -0.82 13.24
N ALA A 388 31.25 -0.26 13.41
CA ALA A 388 31.59 0.59 14.55
C ALA A 388 31.12 2.05 14.39
N ASN A 389 31.00 2.55 13.14
CA ASN A 389 30.83 3.98 12.83
C ASN A 389 29.57 4.31 11.98
N ARG A 390 28.44 3.58 12.15
CA ARG A 390 27.19 3.89 11.42
C ARG A 390 26.77 5.36 11.50
N ASN A 391 27.05 6.01 12.64
CA ASN A 391 26.71 7.41 12.86
C ASN A 391 27.54 8.39 12.00
N GLU A 392 28.68 7.98 11.45
CA GLU A 392 29.59 8.83 10.67
C GLU A 392 29.50 8.59 9.16
N ILE A 393 28.66 7.66 8.70
CA ILE A 393 28.57 7.28 7.27
C ILE A 393 28.20 8.49 6.41
N LEU A 394 27.24 9.30 6.85
CA LEU A 394 26.88 10.54 6.15
C LEU A 394 28.05 11.53 6.05
N TRP A 395 28.93 11.56 7.06
CA TRP A 395 30.09 12.45 7.11
C TRP A 395 31.18 12.01 6.14
N GLN A 396 31.55 10.74 6.20
CA GLN A 396 32.54 10.15 5.30
C GLN A 396 32.04 10.22 3.85
N PHE A 397 30.71 10.07 3.65
CA PHE A 397 30.11 10.18 2.33
C PHE A 397 30.17 11.60 1.76
N ASN A 398 29.81 12.62 2.56
CA ASN A 398 29.93 14.02 2.15
C ASN A 398 31.39 14.40 1.80
N ARG A 399 32.36 13.91 2.58
CA ARG A 399 33.80 14.12 2.31
C ARG A 399 34.35 13.32 1.13
N SER A 400 33.51 12.54 0.45
CA SER A 400 33.92 11.65 -0.65
C SER A 400 34.93 10.57 -0.24
N GLU A 401 35.07 10.29 1.07
CA GLU A 401 36.00 9.28 1.61
C GLU A 401 35.52 7.84 1.36
N LEU A 402 34.22 7.67 1.10
CA LEU A 402 33.57 6.39 0.83
C LEU A 402 33.45 6.06 -0.68
N LEU A 403 33.94 6.93 -1.56
CA LEU A 403 33.92 6.66 -3.00
C LEU A 403 34.93 5.57 -3.36
N GLY A 404 34.60 4.74 -4.36
CA GLY A 404 35.46 3.64 -4.82
C GLY A 404 35.42 2.38 -3.96
N TYR A 405 34.60 2.33 -2.91
CA TYR A 405 34.35 1.15 -2.08
C TYR A 405 33.00 0.50 -2.40
N ASP A 406 32.92 -0.82 -2.28
CA ASP A 406 31.69 -1.59 -2.45
C ASP A 406 30.82 -1.55 -1.19
N ILE A 407 30.09 -0.44 -1.03
CA ILE A 407 29.22 -0.18 0.12
C ILE A 407 27.77 -0.52 -0.21
N SER A 408 27.07 -1.16 0.73
CA SER A 408 25.64 -1.47 0.64
C SER A 408 24.77 -0.22 0.83
N TRP A 409 24.80 0.70 -0.13
CA TRP A 409 24.05 1.96 -0.07
C TRP A 409 22.55 1.76 0.11
N HIS A 410 21.98 0.71 -0.49
CA HIS A 410 20.58 0.32 -0.33
C HIS A 410 20.19 0.04 1.14
N SER A 411 21.12 -0.35 2.00
CA SER A 411 20.86 -0.58 3.44
C SER A 411 20.94 0.71 4.27
N ILE A 412 21.73 1.68 3.82
CA ILE A 412 21.90 2.98 4.50
C ILE A 412 20.80 3.95 4.06
N PHE A 413 20.47 3.92 2.76
CA PHE A 413 19.52 4.77 2.07
C PHE A 413 18.48 3.90 1.35
N PRO A 414 17.52 3.29 2.07
CA PRO A 414 16.57 2.36 1.45
C PRO A 414 15.55 3.01 0.50
N ASN A 415 15.30 4.32 0.59
CA ASN A 415 14.29 4.99 -0.25
C ASN A 415 14.93 5.80 -1.38
N PRO A 416 14.78 5.46 -2.66
CA PRO A 416 15.41 6.20 -3.77
C PRO A 416 14.99 7.69 -3.87
N ASN A 417 13.90 8.10 -3.21
CA ASN A 417 13.34 9.47 -3.29
C ASN A 417 13.91 10.43 -2.21
N TYR A 418 15.22 10.45 -2.01
CA TYR A 418 15.86 11.45 -1.14
C TYR A 418 16.02 12.81 -1.86
N SER A 419 16.56 13.81 -1.14
CA SER A 419 16.86 15.13 -1.70
C SER A 419 17.59 15.04 -3.05
N GLU A 420 17.25 15.94 -3.97
CA GLU A 420 17.73 15.94 -5.37
C GLU A 420 19.24 15.69 -5.49
N ASN A 421 20.06 16.36 -4.67
CA ASN A 421 21.52 16.26 -4.73
C ASN A 421 22.07 14.89 -4.26
N LEU A 422 21.51 14.32 -3.20
CA LEU A 422 21.92 13.00 -2.70
C LEU A 422 21.58 11.91 -3.72
N ALA A 423 20.38 11.98 -4.29
CA ALA A 423 19.96 11.03 -5.32
C ALA A 423 20.85 11.12 -6.58
N HIS A 424 21.31 12.32 -6.94
CA HIS A 424 22.30 12.48 -8.01
C HIS A 424 23.64 11.80 -7.68
N GLY A 425 24.16 11.95 -6.46
CA GLY A 425 25.39 11.28 -6.04
C GLY A 425 25.29 9.76 -6.05
N LEU A 426 24.20 9.22 -5.49
CA LEU A 426 23.92 7.78 -5.51
C LEU A 426 23.77 7.26 -6.94
N PHE A 427 23.10 8.02 -7.82
CA PHE A 427 23.03 7.67 -9.24
C PHE A 427 24.42 7.50 -9.85
N LEU A 428 25.34 8.47 -9.65
CA LEU A 428 26.68 8.41 -10.24
C LEU A 428 27.43 7.14 -9.79
N ILE A 429 27.28 6.77 -8.52
CA ILE A 429 27.87 5.53 -7.96
C ILE A 429 27.37 4.30 -8.69
N TYR A 430 26.05 4.15 -8.80
CA TYR A 430 25.48 2.99 -9.45
C TYR A 430 25.66 3.00 -10.96
N TYR A 431 25.65 4.17 -11.59
CA TYR A 431 25.87 4.34 -13.03
C TYR A 431 27.26 3.87 -13.45
N TYR A 432 28.32 4.40 -12.82
CA TYR A 432 29.70 4.03 -13.19
C TYR A 432 30.03 2.58 -12.81
N ASN A 433 29.40 2.03 -11.77
CA ASN A 433 29.66 0.67 -11.28
C ASN A 433 28.62 -0.37 -11.69
N PHE A 434 27.66 -0.04 -12.56
CA PHE A 434 26.59 -0.98 -12.92
C PHE A 434 27.11 -2.29 -13.50
N ASN A 435 28.14 -2.22 -14.36
CA ASN A 435 28.78 -3.41 -14.92
C ASN A 435 29.37 -4.31 -13.82
N TYR A 436 29.94 -3.72 -12.77
CA TYR A 436 30.52 -4.45 -11.64
C TYR A 436 29.44 -5.22 -10.88
N TYR A 437 28.31 -4.58 -10.55
CA TYR A 437 27.20 -5.23 -9.84
C TYR A 437 26.56 -6.37 -10.65
N VAL A 438 26.40 -6.18 -11.96
CA VAL A 438 25.92 -7.24 -12.87
C VAL A 438 26.89 -8.43 -12.92
N GLN A 439 28.21 -8.18 -12.98
CA GLN A 439 29.23 -9.23 -12.98
C GLN A 439 29.28 -9.99 -11.64
N LYS A 440 29.08 -9.28 -10.52
CA LYS A 440 28.99 -9.85 -9.17
C LYS A 440 27.68 -10.62 -8.93
N GLN A 441 26.68 -10.46 -9.81
CA GLN A 441 25.31 -10.97 -9.65
C GLN A 441 24.65 -10.49 -8.35
N ASP A 442 24.93 -9.25 -7.95
CA ASP A 442 24.33 -8.64 -6.76
C ASP A 442 22.92 -8.13 -7.10
N LEU A 443 21.93 -9.00 -6.92
CA LEU A 443 20.54 -8.72 -7.32
C LEU A 443 19.97 -7.48 -6.62
N VAL A 444 20.27 -7.30 -5.32
CA VAL A 444 19.72 -6.19 -4.52
C VAL A 444 20.30 -4.85 -4.96
N ALA A 445 21.61 -4.79 -5.22
CA ALA A 445 22.26 -3.60 -5.72
C ALA A 445 21.76 -3.21 -7.12
N VAL A 446 21.53 -4.19 -8.00
CA VAL A 446 20.98 -3.96 -9.34
C VAL A 446 19.53 -3.45 -9.26
N ASP A 447 18.67 -4.04 -8.43
CA ASP A 447 17.29 -3.57 -8.24
C ASP A 447 17.26 -2.11 -7.76
N TYR A 448 18.09 -1.79 -6.76
CA TYR A 448 18.20 -0.44 -6.23
C TYR A 448 18.68 0.56 -7.31
N ALA A 449 19.68 0.18 -8.13
CA ALA A 449 20.16 0.99 -9.24
C ALA A 449 19.05 1.26 -10.28
N LEU A 450 18.27 0.24 -10.66
CA LEU A 450 17.19 0.40 -11.63
C LEU A 450 16.06 1.29 -11.09
N GLN A 451 15.72 1.18 -9.81
CA GLN A 451 14.77 2.11 -9.16
C GLN A 451 15.27 3.55 -9.20
N MET A 452 16.56 3.78 -8.91
CA MET A 452 17.19 5.10 -9.02
C MET A 452 17.13 5.65 -10.47
N PHE A 453 17.40 4.80 -11.46
CA PHE A 453 17.31 5.17 -12.87
C PHE A 453 15.89 5.55 -13.31
N ASN A 454 14.86 4.94 -12.71
CA ASN A 454 13.46 5.26 -13.01
C ASN A 454 12.99 6.55 -12.33
N ASN A 455 13.33 6.72 -11.05
CA ASN A 455 12.80 7.81 -10.21
C ASN A 455 13.51 9.14 -10.42
N TYR A 456 14.68 9.16 -11.07
CA TYR A 456 15.49 10.37 -11.22
C TYR A 456 15.69 10.78 -12.71
N PRO A 457 14.79 11.61 -13.26
CA PRO A 457 14.65 11.80 -14.71
C PRO A 457 15.48 12.94 -15.32
N LYS A 458 16.19 13.73 -14.49
CA LYS A 458 17.05 14.85 -14.95
C LYS A 458 18.45 14.42 -15.39
N ILE A 459 18.77 13.14 -15.29
CA ILE A 459 20.10 12.61 -15.60
C ILE A 459 20.15 12.13 -17.06
N ASP A 460 21.35 12.07 -17.63
CA ASP A 460 21.64 11.67 -19.00
C ASP A 460 20.88 10.39 -19.42
N LYS A 461 19.74 10.62 -20.07
CA LYS A 461 18.79 9.56 -20.47
C LYS A 461 19.42 8.62 -21.50
N ASP A 462 20.29 9.15 -22.35
CA ASP A 462 21.03 8.37 -23.33
C ASP A 462 22.03 7.43 -22.64
N ALA A 463 22.64 7.90 -21.55
CA ALA A 463 23.53 7.09 -20.72
C ALA A 463 22.79 5.94 -20.01
N VAL A 464 21.63 6.22 -19.40
CA VAL A 464 20.78 5.17 -18.78
C VAL A 464 20.34 4.15 -19.83
N PHE A 465 19.84 4.63 -20.98
CA PHE A 465 19.48 3.77 -22.10
C PHE A 465 20.64 2.87 -22.51
N HIS A 466 21.85 3.42 -22.66
CA HIS A 466 23.02 2.65 -23.11
C HIS A 466 23.34 1.49 -22.16
N ILE A 467 23.33 1.74 -20.85
CA ILE A 467 23.61 0.71 -19.84
C ILE A 467 22.53 -0.37 -19.82
N VAL A 468 21.26 0.03 -19.79
CA VAL A 468 20.13 -0.91 -19.75
C VAL A 468 20.08 -1.75 -21.03
N ASN A 469 20.32 -1.12 -22.18
CA ASN A 469 20.37 -1.82 -23.45
C ASN A 469 21.57 -2.79 -23.52
N LYS A 470 22.74 -2.43 -22.99
CA LYS A 470 23.92 -3.31 -22.94
C LYS A 470 23.64 -4.59 -22.15
N HIS A 471 22.93 -4.49 -21.03
CA HIS A 471 22.63 -5.62 -20.11
C HIS A 471 21.22 -6.18 -20.25
N PHE A 472 20.52 -5.87 -21.35
CA PHE A 472 19.11 -6.21 -21.54
C PHE A 472 18.80 -7.69 -21.28
N ASP A 473 19.66 -8.60 -21.72
CA ASP A 473 19.43 -10.04 -21.55
C ASP A 473 19.50 -10.50 -20.10
N TYR A 474 20.49 -10.00 -19.35
CA TYR A 474 20.62 -10.24 -17.91
C TYR A 474 19.42 -9.65 -17.15
N LEU A 475 19.07 -8.39 -17.44
CA LEU A 475 17.97 -7.69 -16.77
C LEU A 475 16.62 -8.33 -17.07
N SER A 476 16.40 -8.81 -18.29
CA SER A 476 15.16 -9.48 -18.65
C SER A 476 15.02 -10.86 -17.98
N LEU A 477 16.11 -11.48 -17.53
CA LEU A 477 16.07 -12.75 -16.80
C LEU A 477 15.84 -12.56 -15.30
N HIS A 478 16.55 -11.62 -14.68
CA HIS A 478 16.56 -11.46 -13.22
C HIS A 478 15.74 -10.28 -12.69
N HIS A 479 15.57 -9.21 -13.49
CA HIS A 479 15.01 -7.92 -13.06
C HIS A 479 13.92 -7.40 -14.02
N SER A 480 13.10 -8.33 -14.54
CA SER A 480 12.20 -8.04 -15.67
C SER A 480 11.17 -6.96 -15.38
N GLU A 481 10.59 -6.88 -14.17
CA GLU A 481 9.63 -5.83 -13.81
C GLU A 481 10.25 -4.43 -13.83
N LEU A 482 11.45 -4.26 -13.27
CA LEU A 482 12.14 -2.96 -13.25
C LEU A 482 12.66 -2.56 -14.62
N LEU A 483 13.19 -3.51 -15.40
CA LEU A 483 13.56 -3.27 -16.81
C LEU A 483 12.36 -2.72 -17.59
N TYR A 484 11.21 -3.34 -17.37
CA TYR A 484 9.96 -2.97 -17.97
C TYR A 484 9.50 -1.57 -17.54
N GLN A 485 9.51 -1.24 -16.26
CA GLN A 485 9.22 0.13 -15.81
C GLN A 485 10.13 1.18 -16.46
N ILE A 486 11.42 0.87 -16.65
CA ILE A 486 12.35 1.76 -17.35
C ILE A 486 12.01 1.91 -18.83
N ILE A 487 11.59 0.84 -19.52
CA ILE A 487 11.19 0.93 -20.93
C ILE A 487 9.91 1.78 -21.09
N GLU A 488 8.99 1.70 -20.13
CA GLU A 488 7.80 2.56 -20.11
C GLU A 488 8.14 4.02 -19.84
N SER A 489 9.08 4.29 -18.93
CA SER A 489 9.50 5.66 -18.66
C SER A 489 10.36 6.23 -19.80
N LEU A 490 11.25 5.43 -20.40
CA LEU A 490 12.18 5.81 -21.47
C LEU A 490 11.97 4.90 -22.71
N PRO A 491 10.85 5.07 -23.44
CA PRO A 491 10.58 4.28 -24.63
C PRO A 491 11.56 4.63 -25.75
N ASP A 492 12.05 3.61 -26.46
CA ASP A 492 12.99 3.75 -27.57
C ASP A 492 12.80 2.60 -28.57
N THR A 493 12.86 2.93 -29.87
CA THR A 493 12.66 1.97 -30.97
C THR A 493 13.72 0.86 -30.97
N ARG A 494 14.92 1.11 -30.44
CA ARG A 494 16.01 0.14 -30.34
C ARG A 494 15.70 -1.02 -29.38
N TYR A 495 14.71 -0.89 -28.49
CA TYR A 495 14.24 -2.01 -27.66
C TYR A 495 13.36 -2.99 -28.43
N ILE A 496 12.71 -2.56 -29.53
CA ILE A 496 11.75 -3.37 -30.29
C ILE A 496 12.38 -4.69 -30.76
N PRO A 497 13.57 -4.72 -31.41
CA PRO A 497 14.15 -5.99 -31.88
C PRO A 497 14.44 -6.98 -30.75
N LYS A 498 14.94 -6.49 -29.60
CA LYS A 498 15.28 -7.34 -28.45
C LYS A 498 14.04 -7.89 -27.75
N MET A 499 13.02 -7.07 -27.57
CA MET A 499 11.73 -7.51 -27.02
C MET A 499 11.04 -8.49 -27.98
N PHE A 500 11.09 -8.23 -29.29
CA PHE A 500 10.52 -9.09 -30.31
C PHE A 500 11.19 -10.47 -30.36
N GLN A 501 12.51 -10.55 -30.16
CA GLN A 501 13.22 -11.84 -30.04
C GLN A 501 12.71 -12.70 -28.87
N LYS A 502 12.33 -12.06 -27.76
CA LYS A 502 11.81 -12.76 -26.57
C LYS A 502 10.31 -13.00 -26.62
N TYR A 503 9.58 -12.25 -27.45
CA TYR A 503 8.15 -12.41 -27.64
C TYR A 503 7.80 -13.84 -28.11
N LYS A 504 6.79 -14.40 -27.46
CA LYS A 504 6.07 -15.60 -27.88
C LYS A 504 4.59 -15.29 -27.80
N LYS A 505 3.79 -16.05 -28.53
CA LYS A 505 2.33 -15.90 -28.52
C LYS A 505 1.80 -15.85 -27.08
N GLU A 506 0.87 -14.94 -26.81
CA GLU A 506 0.25 -14.66 -25.53
C GLU A 506 1.16 -13.98 -24.49
N GLU A 507 2.34 -13.48 -24.86
CA GLU A 507 3.13 -12.55 -24.03
C GLU A 507 2.59 -11.11 -24.17
N TYR A 508 1.38 -10.88 -23.63
CA TYR A 508 0.63 -9.63 -23.81
C TYR A 508 1.34 -8.38 -23.30
N GLU A 509 2.15 -8.47 -22.25
CA GLU A 509 2.89 -7.30 -21.76
C GLU A 509 4.00 -6.88 -22.72
N ILE A 510 4.75 -7.85 -23.26
CA ILE A 510 5.77 -7.57 -24.28
C ILE A 510 5.09 -7.00 -25.53
N ALA A 511 3.95 -7.59 -25.93
CA ALA A 511 3.13 -7.10 -27.03
C ALA A 511 2.67 -5.64 -26.81
N SER A 512 2.08 -5.36 -25.65
CA SER A 512 1.59 -4.03 -25.24
C SER A 512 2.70 -3.00 -25.25
N ARG A 513 3.87 -3.32 -24.68
CA ARG A 513 5.04 -2.44 -24.64
C ARG A 513 5.59 -2.14 -26.03
N ILE A 514 5.69 -3.15 -26.90
CA ILE A 514 6.07 -2.94 -28.30
C ILE A 514 5.04 -2.04 -29.00
N GLY A 515 3.74 -2.30 -28.77
CA GLY A 515 2.65 -1.48 -29.31
C GLY A 515 2.74 -0.02 -28.88
N ILE A 516 3.00 0.25 -27.60
CA ILE A 516 3.20 1.59 -27.04
C ILE A 516 4.36 2.30 -27.72
N ILE A 517 5.53 1.67 -27.83
CA ILE A 517 6.70 2.27 -28.50
C ILE A 517 6.38 2.55 -29.98
N CYS A 518 5.73 1.61 -30.66
CA CYS A 518 5.33 1.78 -32.05
C CYS A 518 4.37 2.96 -32.24
N GLU A 519 3.38 3.12 -31.36
CA GLU A 519 2.42 4.23 -31.43
C GLU A 519 3.07 5.59 -31.15
N ILE A 520 3.98 5.65 -30.16
CA ILE A 520 4.73 6.86 -29.81
C ILE A 520 5.59 7.33 -31.00
N PHE A 521 6.32 6.42 -31.64
CA PHE A 521 7.31 6.76 -32.67
C PHE A 521 6.85 6.53 -34.13
N ASP A 522 5.55 6.28 -34.37
CA ASP A 522 4.99 5.94 -35.70
C ASP A 522 5.73 4.77 -36.39
N HIS A 523 6.19 3.80 -35.59
CA HIS A 523 6.85 2.62 -36.11
C HIS A 523 5.84 1.55 -36.48
N GLU A 524 6.07 0.81 -37.57
CA GLU A 524 5.20 -0.30 -37.96
C GLU A 524 5.13 -1.37 -36.87
N ILE A 525 3.89 -1.77 -36.51
CA ILE A 525 3.63 -2.84 -35.54
C ILE A 525 3.88 -4.19 -36.22
N PRO A 526 4.75 -5.06 -35.67
CA PRO A 526 4.98 -6.39 -36.20
C PRO A 526 3.68 -7.22 -36.29
N GLU A 527 3.42 -7.84 -37.45
CA GLU A 527 2.18 -8.60 -37.69
C GLU A 527 1.95 -9.74 -36.69
N ALA A 528 3.03 -10.36 -36.21
CA ALA A 528 2.98 -11.44 -35.22
C ALA A 528 2.33 -11.01 -33.89
N ILE A 529 2.37 -9.72 -33.57
CA ILE A 529 1.89 -9.17 -32.29
C ILE A 529 0.47 -8.59 -32.43
N LYS A 530 0.04 -8.18 -33.62
CA LYS A 530 -1.25 -7.49 -33.85
C LYS A 530 -2.44 -8.21 -33.20
N LYS A 531 -2.53 -9.54 -33.33
CA LYS A 531 -3.62 -10.33 -32.72
C LYS A 531 -3.65 -10.27 -31.19
N ASP A 532 -2.49 -10.25 -30.57
CA ASP A 532 -2.35 -10.18 -29.12
C ASP A 532 -2.59 -8.74 -28.62
N LEU A 533 -2.20 -7.74 -29.40
CA LEU A 533 -2.53 -6.33 -29.14
C LEU A 533 -4.04 -6.05 -29.26
N ASP A 534 -4.71 -6.58 -30.28
CA ASP A 534 -6.16 -6.46 -30.44
C ASP A 534 -6.92 -7.12 -29.28
N PHE A 535 -6.39 -8.21 -28.72
CA PHE A 535 -6.93 -8.82 -27.51
C PHE A 535 -6.77 -7.91 -26.30
N VAL A 536 -5.57 -7.34 -26.11
CA VAL A 536 -5.24 -6.39 -25.03
C VAL A 536 -6.12 -5.14 -25.08
N SER A 537 -6.32 -4.54 -26.26
CA SER A 537 -7.10 -3.31 -26.40
C SER A 537 -8.60 -3.50 -26.17
N ASN A 538 -9.14 -4.70 -26.45
CA ASN A 538 -10.57 -4.99 -26.36
C ASN A 538 -11.02 -5.63 -25.04
N SER A 539 -10.09 -6.02 -24.18
CA SER A 539 -10.41 -6.66 -22.91
C SER A 539 -10.18 -5.69 -21.75
N GLU A 540 -11.25 -5.15 -21.17
CA GLU A 540 -11.17 -4.27 -19.98
C GLU A 540 -10.45 -4.94 -18.78
N ASN A 541 -10.29 -6.28 -18.81
CA ASN A 541 -9.75 -7.07 -17.71
C ASN A 541 -8.44 -7.82 -18.03
N TRP A 542 -7.70 -7.54 -19.11
CA TRP A 542 -6.45 -8.29 -19.36
C TRP A 542 -5.38 -8.05 -18.29
N SER A 543 -5.31 -6.83 -17.73
CA SER A 543 -4.43 -6.48 -16.62
C SER A 543 -4.79 -7.22 -15.32
N LEU A 544 -6.04 -7.68 -15.21
CA LEU A 544 -6.56 -8.45 -14.07
C LEU A 544 -6.33 -9.96 -14.22
N ASN A 545 -6.08 -10.46 -15.43
CA ASN A 545 -5.69 -11.85 -15.67
C ASN A 545 -4.17 -11.98 -15.44
N GLN A 546 -3.74 -11.89 -14.18
CA GLN A 546 -2.32 -12.05 -13.85
C GLN A 546 -1.86 -13.48 -14.17
N ARG A 547 -0.77 -13.55 -14.92
CA ARG A 547 -0.17 -14.78 -15.44
C ARG A 547 1.08 -15.10 -14.62
N VAL A 548 1.21 -16.33 -14.17
CA VAL A 548 2.39 -16.76 -13.42
C VAL A 548 3.58 -16.93 -14.36
N ARG A 549 4.72 -16.42 -13.91
CA ARG A 549 6.02 -16.65 -14.54
C ARG A 549 6.54 -18.03 -14.21
N LEU A 550 6.79 -18.84 -15.23
CA LEU A 550 7.43 -20.14 -15.10
C LEU A 550 8.76 -20.14 -15.85
N SER A 551 9.82 -20.53 -15.14
CA SER A 551 11.19 -20.57 -15.63
C SER A 551 11.52 -21.95 -16.22
N CYS A 552 11.98 -21.97 -17.47
CA CYS A 552 12.39 -23.22 -18.11
C CYS A 552 13.85 -23.55 -17.80
N LYS A 553 14.11 -24.66 -17.11
CA LYS A 553 15.49 -25.14 -16.86
C LYS A 553 16.28 -25.49 -18.13
N LYS A 554 15.60 -25.81 -19.23
CA LYS A 554 16.25 -26.24 -20.48
C LYS A 554 16.70 -25.08 -21.36
N CYS A 555 15.92 -24.00 -21.43
CA CYS A 555 16.25 -22.83 -22.25
C CYS A 555 16.52 -21.57 -21.43
N SER A 556 16.56 -21.68 -20.10
CA SER A 556 16.79 -20.59 -19.13
C SER A 556 15.93 -19.34 -19.34
N ASN A 557 14.78 -19.48 -20.01
CA ASN A 557 13.85 -18.39 -20.26
C ASN A 557 12.62 -18.52 -19.37
N THR A 558 12.09 -17.37 -18.98
CA THR A 558 10.89 -17.26 -18.17
C THR A 558 9.75 -16.72 -19.02
N TYR A 559 8.59 -17.39 -18.97
CA TYR A 559 7.40 -17.03 -19.74
C TYR A 559 6.19 -16.94 -18.83
N ARG A 560 5.19 -16.15 -19.23
CA ARG A 560 3.95 -15.97 -18.47
C ARG A 560 2.84 -16.90 -18.94
N TYR A 561 2.20 -17.61 -18.01
CA TYR A 561 1.13 -18.56 -18.25
C TYR A 561 -0.14 -18.17 -17.50
N SER A 562 -1.30 -18.31 -18.16
CA SER A 562 -2.60 -18.08 -17.52
C SER A 562 -2.97 -19.25 -16.62
N ILE A 563 -3.38 -18.94 -15.39
CA ILE A 563 -3.87 -19.91 -14.41
C ILE A 563 -5.32 -19.59 -14.08
N GLN A 564 -6.15 -20.64 -14.01
CA GLN A 564 -7.55 -20.49 -13.59
C GLN A 564 -7.72 -20.75 -12.08
N GLU A 565 -7.17 -21.85 -11.57
CA GLU A 565 -7.32 -22.26 -10.17
C GLU A 565 -5.99 -22.74 -9.57
N ILE A 566 -5.71 -22.36 -8.32
CA ILE A 566 -4.57 -22.82 -7.53
C ILE A 566 -5.09 -23.46 -6.25
N PHE A 567 -4.60 -24.66 -5.92
CA PHE A 567 -4.94 -25.34 -4.67
C PHE A 567 -3.82 -25.16 -3.66
N VAL A 568 -4.17 -24.77 -2.44
CA VAL A 568 -3.22 -24.48 -1.37
C VAL A 568 -3.61 -25.23 -0.10
N ASP A 569 -2.63 -25.83 0.57
CA ASP A 569 -2.85 -26.57 1.82
C ASP A 569 -3.29 -25.65 2.96
N GLU A 570 -4.52 -25.83 3.47
CA GLU A 570 -5.06 -24.97 4.53
C GLU A 570 -4.23 -25.06 5.83
N ALA A 571 -3.70 -26.23 6.18
CA ALA A 571 -2.90 -26.34 7.40
C ALA A 571 -1.49 -25.73 7.28
N ALA A 572 -0.94 -25.60 6.08
CA ALA A 572 0.32 -24.88 5.86
C ALA A 572 0.14 -23.38 6.11
N VAL A 573 -0.97 -22.81 5.65
CA VAL A 573 -1.38 -21.41 5.91
C VAL A 573 -1.50 -21.12 7.41
N LEU A 574 -1.89 -22.12 8.22
CA LEU A 574 -2.02 -22.01 9.67
C LEU A 574 -0.67 -21.97 10.42
N LYS A 575 0.32 -22.70 9.91
CA LYS A 575 1.57 -22.99 10.63
C LYS A 575 2.70 -22.00 10.34
N SER A 576 2.65 -21.35 9.19
CA SER A 576 3.77 -20.58 8.65
C SER A 576 3.30 -19.24 8.08
N VAL A 577 4.18 -18.24 8.14
CA VAL A 577 3.92 -16.91 7.54
C VAL A 577 4.04 -16.98 6.02
N GLN A 578 4.96 -17.82 5.51
CA GLN A 578 5.20 -18.08 4.09
C GLN A 578 5.00 -19.58 3.83
N ILE A 579 4.20 -19.89 2.82
CA ILE A 579 3.83 -21.26 2.44
C ILE A 579 4.93 -21.86 1.56
N ASP A 580 5.35 -23.08 1.88
CA ASP A 580 6.32 -23.83 1.06
C ASP A 580 5.71 -24.27 -0.27
N GLU A 581 6.54 -24.39 -1.32
CA GLU A 581 6.12 -24.88 -2.64
C GLU A 581 5.37 -26.23 -2.58
N SER A 582 5.74 -27.10 -1.63
CA SER A 582 5.10 -28.41 -1.46
C SER A 582 3.63 -28.34 -1.05
N ALA A 583 3.19 -27.21 -0.50
CA ALA A 583 1.82 -26.94 -0.09
C ALA A 583 0.98 -26.26 -1.18
N ILE A 584 1.51 -26.12 -2.40
CA ILE A 584 0.84 -25.54 -3.56
C ILE A 584 0.71 -26.60 -4.66
N TRP A 585 -0.44 -26.66 -5.31
CA TRP A 585 -0.69 -27.57 -6.43
C TRP A 585 -1.63 -26.96 -7.47
N ILE A 586 -1.45 -27.37 -8.72
CA ILE A 586 -2.28 -26.97 -9.86
C ILE A 586 -2.58 -28.19 -10.74
N ALA A 587 -3.77 -28.24 -11.34
CA ALA A 587 -4.16 -29.32 -12.23
C ALA A 587 -3.56 -29.19 -13.64
N ASP A 588 -3.26 -27.96 -14.06
CA ASP A 588 -2.78 -27.65 -15.40
C ASP A 588 -1.32 -28.05 -15.61
N HIS A 589 -1.03 -28.60 -16.78
CA HIS A 589 0.31 -28.97 -17.19
C HIS A 589 0.88 -27.94 -18.17
N TYR A 590 2.02 -27.36 -17.83
CA TYR A 590 2.65 -26.31 -18.63
C TYR A 590 3.78 -26.84 -19.49
N GLN A 591 3.85 -26.38 -20.74
CA GLN A 591 4.96 -26.64 -21.65
C GLN A 591 5.65 -25.33 -22.00
N CYS A 592 6.98 -25.37 -22.09
CA CYS A 592 7.76 -24.20 -22.45
C CYS A 592 7.38 -23.70 -23.84
N LYS A 593 6.93 -22.44 -23.94
CA LYS A 593 6.59 -21.77 -25.20
C LYS A 593 7.72 -21.75 -26.24
N ASN A 594 8.97 -21.93 -25.81
CA ASN A 594 10.15 -21.92 -26.69
C ASN A 594 10.62 -23.32 -27.10
N CYS A 595 10.78 -24.23 -26.15
CA CYS A 595 11.42 -25.54 -26.40
C CYS A 595 10.49 -26.76 -26.23
N GLY A 596 9.23 -26.54 -25.84
CA GLY A 596 8.23 -27.60 -25.65
C GLY A 596 8.47 -28.51 -24.43
N ALA A 597 9.52 -28.28 -23.64
CA ALA A 597 9.79 -29.07 -22.45
C ALA A 597 8.70 -28.86 -21.38
N SER A 598 8.36 -29.92 -20.63
CA SER A 598 7.45 -29.84 -19.49
C SER A 598 8.02 -28.90 -18.43
N LEU A 599 7.20 -27.94 -17.98
CA LEU A 599 7.56 -26.97 -16.95
C LEU A 599 6.95 -27.41 -15.61
N PRO A 600 7.78 -27.63 -14.57
CA PRO A 600 7.25 -27.76 -13.23
C PRO A 600 6.71 -26.41 -12.75
N PHE A 601 5.65 -26.44 -11.93
CA PHE A 601 5.09 -25.26 -11.30
C PHE A 601 5.97 -24.83 -10.12
N ILE A 602 7.09 -24.18 -10.42
CA ILE A 602 8.02 -23.62 -9.44
C ILE A 602 7.90 -22.11 -9.52
N LEU A 603 7.57 -21.51 -8.38
CA LEU A 603 7.34 -20.08 -8.22
C LEU A 603 8.59 -19.42 -7.65
N ASP A 604 8.80 -18.14 -7.96
CA ASP A 604 9.82 -17.36 -7.27
C ASP A 604 9.35 -16.97 -5.84
N ASN A 605 10.30 -16.52 -4.99
CA ASN A 605 9.99 -16.17 -3.60
C ASN A 605 8.94 -15.06 -3.48
N LEU A 606 8.93 -14.10 -4.41
CA LEU A 606 7.98 -12.99 -4.41
C LEU A 606 6.56 -13.49 -4.71
N GLN A 607 6.42 -14.37 -5.70
CA GLN A 607 5.16 -15.04 -6.03
C GLN A 607 4.67 -15.92 -4.87
N LEU A 608 5.58 -16.60 -4.17
CA LEU A 608 5.23 -17.39 -2.98
C LEU A 608 4.73 -16.51 -1.83
N GLU A 609 5.37 -15.37 -1.57
CA GLU A 609 4.91 -14.40 -0.57
C GLU A 609 3.54 -13.85 -0.92
N GLU A 610 3.31 -13.47 -2.18
CA GLU A 610 2.03 -12.95 -2.66
C GLU A 610 0.91 -13.98 -2.49
N ILE A 611 1.11 -15.23 -2.93
CA ILE A 611 0.14 -16.32 -2.76
C ILE A 611 -0.10 -16.60 -1.28
N SER A 612 0.95 -16.55 -0.45
CA SER A 612 0.82 -16.77 1.01
C SER A 612 -0.07 -15.71 1.65
N LEU A 613 0.14 -14.44 1.30
CA LEU A 613 -0.66 -13.33 1.80
C LEU A 613 -2.11 -13.42 1.31
N GLN A 614 -2.32 -13.68 0.01
CA GLN A 614 -3.66 -13.82 -0.55
C GLN A 614 -4.42 -14.99 0.08
N SER A 615 -3.77 -16.15 0.27
CA SER A 615 -4.36 -17.34 0.89
C SER A 615 -4.85 -17.05 2.32
N ARG A 616 -4.10 -16.24 3.08
CA ARG A 616 -4.50 -15.80 4.43
C ARG A 616 -5.70 -14.87 4.40
N VAL A 617 -5.72 -13.93 3.47
CA VAL A 617 -6.83 -12.97 3.29
C VAL A 617 -8.11 -13.72 2.92
N GLU A 618 -8.06 -14.63 1.95
CA GLU A 618 -9.23 -15.42 1.55
C GLU A 618 -9.80 -16.28 2.69
N ARG A 619 -8.92 -16.83 3.53
CA ARG A 619 -9.33 -17.57 4.73
C ARG A 619 -10.07 -16.71 5.77
N ILE A 620 -9.68 -15.45 5.94
CA ILE A 620 -10.34 -14.51 6.85
C ILE A 620 -11.70 -14.10 6.30
N ILE A 621 -11.78 -13.84 4.99
CA ILE A 621 -12.95 -13.26 4.36
C ILE A 621 -14.11 -14.26 4.23
N LYS A 622 -13.84 -15.59 4.12
CA LYS A 622 -14.83 -16.71 4.08
C LYS A 622 -16.10 -16.47 3.24
N THR A 623 -16.10 -15.51 2.32
CA THR A 623 -17.27 -15.17 1.51
C THR A 623 -17.11 -15.81 0.14
N PRO A 624 -18.16 -16.47 -0.41
CA PRO A 624 -18.14 -16.86 -1.80
C PRO A 624 -17.99 -15.58 -2.62
N VAL A 625 -16.92 -15.49 -3.42
CA VAL A 625 -16.64 -14.35 -4.29
C VAL A 625 -17.89 -14.10 -5.14
N SER A 626 -18.65 -13.06 -4.77
CA SER A 626 -19.77 -12.63 -5.58
C SER A 626 -19.22 -12.18 -6.92
N SER A 627 -19.80 -12.68 -8.00
CA SER A 627 -19.41 -12.42 -9.39
C SER A 627 -19.46 -10.94 -9.82
N ARG A 628 -19.75 -10.01 -8.89
CA ARG A 628 -19.74 -8.55 -9.10
C ARG A 628 -18.48 -7.87 -8.57
N ASN A 629 -17.69 -8.52 -7.71
CA ASN A 629 -16.39 -8.04 -7.22
C ASN A 629 -15.27 -9.02 -7.63
N ASN A 630 -15.21 -9.38 -8.91
CA ASN A 630 -14.07 -10.12 -9.49
C ASN A 630 -12.85 -9.19 -9.64
N ARG A 631 -12.39 -8.60 -8.53
CA ARG A 631 -11.10 -7.89 -8.44
C ARG A 631 -9.94 -8.83 -8.10
N TYR A 632 -10.18 -10.13 -7.93
CA TYR A 632 -9.17 -11.10 -7.48
C TYR A 632 -8.53 -11.88 -8.64
N ARG A 633 -7.21 -12.07 -8.49
CA ARG A 633 -6.15 -12.31 -9.49
C ARG A 633 -6.12 -13.73 -10.10
N TYR A 634 -6.54 -14.75 -9.34
CA TYR A 634 -6.77 -16.15 -9.71
C TYR A 634 -7.56 -16.80 -8.55
N LYS A 635 -8.31 -17.88 -8.79
CA LYS A 635 -9.12 -18.51 -7.74
C LYS A 635 -8.23 -19.43 -6.88
N ILE A 636 -7.96 -19.04 -5.64
CA ILE A 636 -7.29 -19.92 -4.67
C ILE A 636 -8.34 -20.78 -3.98
N ASN A 637 -8.15 -22.10 -4.02
CA ASN A 637 -8.96 -23.05 -3.29
C ASN A 637 -8.13 -23.59 -2.12
N LEU A 638 -8.49 -23.18 -0.92
CA LEU A 638 -7.91 -23.73 0.31
C LEU A 638 -8.49 -25.13 0.54
N ILE A 639 -7.63 -26.14 0.52
CA ILE A 639 -8.00 -27.55 0.75
C ILE A 639 -7.01 -28.18 1.71
N ASP A 640 -7.43 -29.21 2.45
CA ASP A 640 -6.51 -29.96 3.30
C ASP A 640 -5.77 -31.04 2.49
N PHE A 641 -4.47 -30.87 2.28
CA PHE A 641 -3.64 -31.87 1.61
C PHE A 641 -3.50 -33.11 2.51
N PRO A 642 -3.60 -34.33 1.95
CA PRO A 642 -3.53 -35.56 2.72
C PRO A 642 -2.14 -35.77 3.35
N ARG A 643 -2.13 -36.12 4.63
CA ARG A 643 -0.91 -36.51 5.36
C ARG A 643 -0.90 -38.02 5.64
N TYR A 644 0.19 -38.70 5.31
CA TYR A 644 0.39 -40.13 5.61
C TYR A 644 1.80 -40.37 6.16
N LYS A 645 1.89 -41.04 7.33
CA LYS A 645 3.14 -41.28 8.07
C LYS A 645 4.00 -40.02 8.26
N GLY A 646 3.36 -38.90 8.60
CA GLY A 646 4.04 -37.61 8.86
C GLY A 646 4.46 -36.83 7.62
N LYS A 647 4.30 -37.37 6.41
CA LYS A 647 4.58 -36.67 5.15
C LYS A 647 3.29 -36.13 4.52
N MET A 648 3.34 -34.90 4.01
CA MET A 648 2.27 -34.28 3.23
C MET A 648 2.42 -34.66 1.75
N TYR A 649 1.29 -34.90 1.08
CA TYR A 649 1.24 -35.24 -0.34
C TYR A 649 0.32 -34.25 -1.06
N ASN A 650 0.78 -33.70 -2.18
CA ASN A 650 -0.11 -33.01 -3.10
C ASN A 650 -1.03 -34.02 -3.82
N PRO A 651 -2.13 -33.58 -4.46
CA PRO A 651 -3.11 -34.47 -5.08
C PRO A 651 -2.51 -35.55 -6.01
N ASP A 652 -1.65 -35.17 -6.95
CA ASP A 652 -1.05 -36.14 -7.90
C ASP A 652 -0.11 -37.13 -7.20
N SER A 653 0.71 -36.65 -6.27
CA SER A 653 1.62 -37.53 -5.51
C SER A 653 0.85 -38.48 -4.59
N PHE A 654 -0.32 -38.08 -4.12
CA PHE A 654 -1.19 -38.91 -3.30
C PHE A 654 -1.88 -40.00 -4.13
N ASP A 655 -2.35 -39.66 -5.34
CA ASP A 655 -2.90 -40.64 -6.29
C ASP A 655 -1.84 -41.67 -6.73
N GLN A 656 -0.59 -41.23 -6.95
CA GLN A 656 0.54 -42.13 -7.22
C GLN A 656 0.84 -43.04 -6.03
N LEU A 657 0.85 -42.50 -4.81
CA LEU A 657 1.05 -43.27 -3.59
C LEU A 657 0.01 -44.40 -3.47
N ILE A 658 -1.28 -44.09 -3.67
CA ILE A 658 -2.35 -45.08 -3.62
C ILE A 658 -2.18 -46.12 -4.73
N SER A 659 -1.85 -45.71 -5.95
CA SER A 659 -1.62 -46.61 -7.07
C SER A 659 -0.46 -47.59 -6.81
N ASP A 660 0.64 -47.09 -6.24
CA ASP A 660 1.78 -47.91 -5.83
C ASP A 660 1.40 -48.92 -4.73
N PHE A 661 0.53 -48.52 -3.80
CA PHE A 661 0.02 -49.40 -2.74
C PHE A 661 -0.95 -50.46 -3.27
N GLU A 662 -1.86 -50.10 -4.18
CA GLU A 662 -2.76 -51.03 -4.87
C GLU A 662 -1.96 -52.12 -5.61
N GLN A 663 -0.82 -51.75 -6.22
CA GLN A 663 0.04 -52.69 -6.96
C GLN A 663 0.91 -53.59 -6.08
N LYS A 664 1.39 -53.10 -4.92
CA LYS A 664 2.39 -53.83 -4.11
C LYS A 664 1.82 -54.95 -3.22
N ARG A 665 0.51 -55.08 -3.02
CA ARG A 665 -0.18 -56.15 -2.24
C ARG A 665 0.45 -56.50 -0.87
N SER A 666 1.26 -55.62 -0.27
CA SER A 666 2.13 -55.95 0.87
C SER A 666 1.78 -55.20 2.16
N MET A 667 0.52 -54.77 2.35
CA MET A 667 0.11 -54.06 3.57
C MET A 667 -1.31 -54.43 4.03
N GLU A 668 -1.54 -54.23 5.33
CA GLU A 668 -2.80 -54.49 6.02
C GLU A 668 -3.97 -53.71 5.40
N GLU A 669 -5.11 -54.39 5.22
CA GLU A 669 -6.32 -53.86 4.57
C GLU A 669 -6.83 -52.55 5.20
N ASN A 670 -6.54 -52.33 6.48
CA ASN A 670 -6.93 -51.14 7.24
C ASN A 670 -6.20 -49.86 6.78
N ASP A 671 -4.92 -49.94 6.40
CA ASP A 671 -4.16 -48.77 5.96
C ASP A 671 -4.62 -48.29 4.58
N LEU A 672 -5.00 -49.21 3.69
CA LEU A 672 -5.56 -48.87 2.38
C LEU A 672 -6.94 -48.21 2.50
N LYS A 673 -7.79 -48.70 3.41
CA LYS A 673 -9.09 -48.08 3.72
C LYS A 673 -8.90 -46.65 4.25
N ALA A 674 -7.93 -46.43 5.15
CA ALA A 674 -7.62 -45.10 5.65
C ALA A 674 -7.11 -44.13 4.55
N LEU A 675 -6.35 -44.64 3.57
CA LEU A 675 -5.92 -43.86 2.41
C LEU A 675 -7.09 -43.49 1.49
N TYR A 676 -8.02 -44.42 1.22
CA TYR A 676 -9.22 -44.12 0.42
C TYR A 676 -10.13 -43.09 1.06
N ILE A 677 -10.32 -43.12 2.39
CA ILE A 677 -11.08 -42.10 3.12
C ILE A 677 -10.46 -40.71 2.88
N LYS A 678 -9.12 -40.60 3.00
CA LYS A 678 -8.42 -39.34 2.73
C LYS A 678 -8.54 -38.90 1.26
N GLN A 679 -8.55 -39.84 0.32
CA GLN A 679 -8.73 -39.57 -1.11
C GLN A 679 -10.13 -39.03 -1.42
N ILE A 680 -11.17 -39.58 -0.79
CA ILE A 680 -12.56 -39.11 -0.90
C ILE A 680 -12.68 -37.66 -0.41
N LEU A 681 -12.13 -37.38 0.77
CA LEU A 681 -12.18 -36.03 1.36
C LEU A 681 -11.41 -35.01 0.51
N LEU A 682 -10.30 -35.41 -0.11
CA LEU A 682 -9.55 -34.60 -1.04
C LEU A 682 -10.39 -34.25 -2.28
N PHE A 683 -10.96 -35.25 -2.97
CA PHE A 683 -11.76 -35.02 -4.18
C PHE A 683 -13.05 -34.24 -3.91
N ARG A 684 -13.67 -34.44 -2.74
CA ARG A 684 -14.78 -33.61 -2.26
C ARG A 684 -14.36 -32.15 -2.17
N SER A 685 -13.22 -31.87 -1.56
CA SER A 685 -12.69 -30.50 -1.39
C SER A 685 -12.35 -29.85 -2.72
N MET A 686 -11.85 -30.63 -3.70
CA MET A 686 -11.62 -30.19 -5.09
C MET A 686 -12.89 -30.10 -5.94
N GLN A 687 -14.04 -30.54 -5.43
CA GLN A 687 -15.31 -30.65 -6.16
C GLN A 687 -15.28 -31.60 -7.38
N ASP A 688 -14.33 -32.54 -7.43
CA ASP A 688 -14.27 -33.59 -8.46
C ASP A 688 -15.17 -34.77 -8.05
N TRP A 689 -16.47 -34.61 -8.27
CA TRP A 689 -17.49 -35.58 -7.84
C TRP A 689 -17.43 -36.90 -8.61
N GLU A 690 -16.84 -36.93 -9.81
CA GLU A 690 -16.67 -38.18 -10.58
C GLU A 690 -15.60 -39.07 -9.94
N LYS A 691 -14.42 -38.52 -9.66
CA LYS A 691 -13.37 -39.27 -8.97
C LYS A 691 -13.80 -39.65 -7.55
N CYS A 692 -14.47 -38.75 -6.84
CA CYS A 692 -15.02 -39.02 -5.51
C CYS A 692 -15.96 -40.23 -5.51
N LYS A 693 -16.93 -40.29 -6.44
CA LYS A 693 -17.84 -41.44 -6.56
C LYS A 693 -17.10 -42.74 -6.87
N ARG A 694 -16.13 -42.72 -7.79
CA ARG A 694 -15.34 -43.91 -8.13
C ARG A 694 -14.62 -44.50 -6.91
N VAL A 695 -14.08 -43.66 -6.02
CA VAL A 695 -13.41 -44.15 -4.80
C VAL A 695 -14.42 -44.63 -3.76
N LEU A 696 -15.56 -43.94 -3.61
CA LEU A 696 -16.64 -44.39 -2.72
C LEU A 696 -17.17 -45.78 -3.09
N ASP A 697 -17.21 -46.12 -4.38
CA ASP A 697 -17.68 -47.43 -4.86
C ASP A 697 -16.64 -48.56 -4.70
N LYS A 698 -15.37 -48.24 -4.39
CA LYS A 698 -14.28 -49.23 -4.28
C LYS A 698 -14.25 -50.00 -2.96
N PHE A 699 -14.81 -49.47 -1.87
CA PHE A 699 -14.66 -50.09 -0.54
C PHE A 699 -15.86 -49.84 0.37
N GLU A 700 -15.98 -50.69 1.39
CA GLU A 700 -16.96 -50.56 2.46
C GLU A 700 -16.36 -49.77 3.64
N PRO A 701 -17.02 -48.71 4.14
CA PRO A 701 -16.44 -47.82 5.15
C PRO A 701 -16.40 -48.48 6.54
N PRO A 702 -15.44 -48.11 7.41
CA PRO A 702 -15.51 -48.42 8.83
C PRO A 702 -16.75 -47.77 9.47
N LEU A 703 -17.22 -48.33 10.59
CA LEU A 703 -18.44 -47.91 11.29
C LEU A 703 -18.46 -46.40 11.55
N ASP A 704 -17.34 -45.85 12.04
CA ASP A 704 -17.18 -44.44 12.42
C ASP A 704 -17.25 -43.47 11.23
N PHE A 705 -17.09 -43.95 9.98
CA PHE A 705 -17.19 -43.13 8.76
C PHE A 705 -18.46 -43.46 7.96
N ARG A 706 -19.33 -44.35 8.44
CA ARG A 706 -20.48 -44.87 7.68
C ARG A 706 -21.50 -43.79 7.34
N ALA A 707 -21.83 -42.91 8.29
CA ALA A 707 -22.78 -41.82 8.10
C ALA A 707 -22.28 -40.81 7.05
N GLU A 708 -21.01 -40.38 7.16
CA GLU A 708 -20.39 -39.46 6.22
C GLU A 708 -20.23 -40.09 4.82
N TRP A 709 -19.84 -41.37 4.74
CA TRP A 709 -19.71 -42.09 3.47
C TRP A 709 -21.04 -42.15 2.71
N LEU A 710 -22.14 -42.53 3.39
CA LEU A 710 -23.47 -42.54 2.78
C LEU A 710 -23.91 -41.14 2.33
N PHE A 711 -23.58 -40.12 3.13
CA PHE A 711 -23.86 -38.73 2.79
C PHE A 711 -23.11 -38.30 1.53
N LEU A 712 -21.81 -38.63 1.43
CA LEU A 712 -20.98 -38.31 0.28
C LEU A 712 -21.39 -39.07 -0.99
N GLN A 713 -21.87 -40.31 -0.87
CA GLN A 713 -22.49 -41.01 -2.00
C GLN A 713 -23.74 -40.28 -2.49
N GLY A 714 -24.63 -39.89 -1.57
CA GLY A 714 -25.84 -39.12 -1.89
C GLY A 714 -25.53 -37.77 -2.53
N LEU A 715 -24.53 -37.05 -2.01
CA LEU A 715 -24.11 -35.73 -2.48
C LEU A 715 -23.41 -35.80 -3.84
N SER A 716 -22.55 -36.80 -4.08
CA SER A 716 -21.87 -37.00 -5.36
C SER A 716 -22.88 -37.29 -6.46
N CYS A 717 -23.84 -38.20 -6.21
CA CYS A 717 -24.94 -38.47 -7.14
C CYS A 717 -25.82 -37.24 -7.39
N TYR A 718 -26.08 -36.42 -6.36
CA TYR A 718 -26.83 -35.17 -6.51
C TYR A 718 -26.12 -34.17 -7.45
N LYS A 719 -24.81 -33.97 -7.26
CA LYS A 719 -24.00 -33.04 -8.05
C LYS A 719 -23.80 -33.51 -9.49
N LEU A 720 -23.69 -34.83 -9.70
CA LEU A 720 -23.69 -35.48 -11.01
C LEU A 720 -25.09 -35.55 -11.66
N LYS A 721 -26.12 -34.95 -11.04
CA LYS A 721 -27.52 -34.92 -11.50
C LYS A 721 -28.23 -36.28 -11.55
N ASN A 722 -27.68 -37.33 -10.92
CA ASN A 722 -28.38 -38.60 -10.71
C ASN A 722 -29.25 -38.53 -9.45
N LEU A 723 -30.40 -37.87 -9.59
CA LEU A 723 -31.29 -37.55 -8.47
C LEU A 723 -31.98 -38.78 -7.85
N ALA A 724 -32.12 -39.87 -8.61
CA ALA A 724 -32.77 -41.09 -8.15
C ALA A 724 -31.87 -41.86 -7.17
N GLU A 725 -30.61 -42.12 -7.56
CA GLU A 725 -29.61 -42.73 -6.68
C GLU A 725 -29.32 -41.84 -5.47
N SER A 726 -29.19 -40.53 -5.67
CA SER A 726 -28.98 -39.56 -4.58
C SER A 726 -30.02 -39.68 -3.47
N ARG A 727 -31.31 -39.84 -3.84
CA ARG A 727 -32.41 -40.02 -2.88
C ARG A 727 -32.26 -41.31 -2.06
N ILE A 728 -31.84 -42.41 -2.69
CA ILE A 728 -31.69 -43.71 -2.02
C ILE A 728 -30.67 -43.58 -0.88
N HIS A 729 -29.50 -43.01 -1.16
CA HIS A 729 -28.45 -42.84 -0.16
C HIS A 729 -28.89 -41.91 0.98
N PHE A 730 -29.50 -40.76 0.69
CA PHE A 730 -30.02 -39.88 1.75
C PHE A 730 -31.14 -40.52 2.58
N SER A 731 -31.98 -41.37 1.97
CA SER A 731 -33.01 -42.12 2.69
C SER A 731 -32.41 -43.21 3.59
N ASN A 732 -31.32 -43.84 3.15
CA ASN A 732 -30.61 -44.85 3.94
C ASN A 732 -30.01 -44.24 5.21
N ILE A 733 -29.46 -43.01 5.14
CA ILE A 733 -28.98 -42.28 6.33
C ILE A 733 -30.12 -42.07 7.34
N ILE A 734 -31.30 -41.64 6.86
CA ILE A 734 -32.45 -41.39 7.72
C ILE A 734 -32.95 -42.69 8.38
N LYS A 735 -32.85 -43.82 7.68
CA LYS A 735 -33.22 -45.15 8.22
C LYS A 735 -32.20 -45.69 9.21
N GLU A 736 -30.91 -45.62 8.89
CA GLU A 736 -29.83 -46.18 9.71
C GLU A 736 -29.57 -45.36 10.98
N PHE A 737 -29.67 -44.02 10.91
CA PHE A 737 -29.29 -43.12 12.02
C PHE A 737 -30.49 -42.36 12.64
N GLY A 738 -31.72 -42.66 12.23
CA GLY A 738 -32.92 -41.94 12.66
C GLY A 738 -33.37 -42.18 14.10
N GLU A 739 -32.93 -43.28 14.74
CA GLU A 739 -33.38 -43.72 16.06
C GLU A 739 -32.30 -43.68 17.16
N VAL A 740 -31.04 -43.32 16.85
CA VAL A 740 -29.93 -43.34 17.82
C VAL A 740 -29.27 -41.96 17.95
N THR A 741 -29.41 -41.37 19.13
CA THR A 741 -28.56 -40.27 19.64
C THR A 741 -27.26 -40.87 20.17
N ASN A 742 -26.09 -40.38 19.77
CA ASN A 742 -24.94 -40.22 20.68
C ASN A 742 -23.74 -39.43 20.12
N GLU A 743 -23.66 -39.10 18.82
CA GLU A 743 -22.56 -38.26 18.30
C GLU A 743 -23.05 -37.02 17.53
N GLN A 744 -22.48 -35.85 17.83
CA GLN A 744 -22.86 -34.56 17.22
C GLN A 744 -22.64 -34.52 15.69
N ALA A 745 -21.68 -35.28 15.17
CA ALA A 745 -21.36 -35.33 13.74
C ALA A 745 -22.47 -36.05 12.93
N ASP A 746 -22.98 -37.17 13.43
CA ASP A 746 -24.04 -37.96 12.78
C ASP A 746 -25.37 -37.20 12.71
N ILE A 747 -25.68 -36.41 13.75
CA ILE A 747 -26.87 -35.55 13.78
C ILE A 747 -26.82 -34.50 12.66
N SER A 748 -25.64 -33.91 12.39
CA SER A 748 -25.45 -32.92 11.32
C SER A 748 -25.70 -33.51 9.93
N PHE A 749 -25.15 -34.70 9.65
CA PHE A 749 -25.36 -35.36 8.35
C PHE A 749 -26.81 -35.82 8.15
N LEU A 750 -27.47 -36.27 9.22
CA LEU A 750 -28.88 -36.63 9.20
C LEU A 750 -29.79 -35.43 8.90
N GLU A 751 -29.54 -34.27 9.51
CA GLU A 751 -30.28 -33.03 9.23
C GLU A 751 -30.08 -32.56 7.79
N GLN A 752 -28.84 -32.60 7.29
CA GLN A 752 -28.53 -32.27 5.89
C GLN A 752 -29.21 -33.25 4.92
N ALA A 753 -29.19 -34.55 5.20
CA ALA A 753 -29.88 -35.56 4.39
C ALA A 753 -31.40 -35.31 4.35
N ARG A 754 -32.03 -34.98 5.50
CA ARG A 754 -33.45 -34.58 5.57
C ARG A 754 -33.74 -33.34 4.71
N TYR A 755 -32.85 -32.34 4.75
CA TYR A 755 -32.95 -31.14 3.91
C TYR A 755 -32.88 -31.48 2.42
N PHE A 756 -31.93 -32.31 1.99
CA PHE A 756 -31.82 -32.73 0.59
C PHE A 756 -33.02 -33.56 0.13
N CYS A 757 -33.52 -34.49 0.96
CA CYS A 757 -34.74 -35.25 0.68
C CYS A 757 -35.96 -34.32 0.49
N LYS A 758 -36.14 -33.33 1.38
CA LYS A 758 -37.23 -32.33 1.29
C LYS A 758 -37.12 -31.49 0.01
N ASN A 759 -35.91 -31.07 -0.36
CA ASN A 759 -35.67 -30.35 -1.62
C ASN A 759 -35.94 -31.21 -2.86
N LEU A 760 -35.55 -32.48 -2.82
CA LEU A 760 -35.84 -33.48 -3.85
C LEU A 760 -37.33 -33.88 -3.91
N ASP A 761 -38.12 -33.54 -2.90
CA ASP A 761 -39.57 -33.77 -2.85
C ASP A 761 -40.43 -32.57 -3.25
N SER A 762 -39.83 -31.37 -3.28
CA SER A 762 -40.49 -30.13 -3.69
C SER A 762 -40.98 -30.16 -5.15
N GLU A 763 -42.12 -29.52 -5.44
CA GLU A 763 -42.75 -29.53 -6.78
C GLU A 763 -41.85 -29.00 -7.92
N LYS A 764 -40.93 -28.07 -7.61
CA LYS A 764 -39.93 -27.56 -8.57
C LYS A 764 -38.93 -28.63 -9.02
N SER A 765 -38.62 -29.62 -8.18
CA SER A 765 -37.72 -30.74 -8.53
C SER A 765 -38.43 -31.83 -9.34
N LYS A 766 -39.74 -32.04 -9.12
CA LYS A 766 -40.58 -32.97 -9.90
C LYS A 766 -40.69 -32.55 -11.37
N ARG A 767 -40.79 -31.25 -11.67
CA ARG A 767 -40.78 -30.73 -13.07
C ARG A 767 -39.46 -30.93 -13.82
N LYS A 768 -38.30 -30.98 -13.13
CA LYS A 768 -37.00 -31.27 -13.76
C LYS A 768 -36.77 -32.75 -14.08
N ARG A 769 -37.50 -33.68 -13.44
CA ARG A 769 -37.42 -35.12 -13.70
C ARG A 769 -38.11 -35.56 -15.01
N PHE A 770 -38.99 -34.71 -15.55
CA PHE A 770 -39.68 -34.97 -16.82
C PHE A 770 -39.26 -33.94 -17.88
N LYS A 771 -38.07 -34.10 -18.45
CA LYS A 771 -37.86 -33.65 -19.83
C LYS A 771 -38.56 -34.67 -20.72
N VAL A 772 -39.78 -34.35 -21.14
CA VAL A 772 -40.50 -35.10 -22.17
C VAL A 772 -39.58 -35.22 -23.38
N ILE A 773 -39.23 -36.44 -23.75
CA ILE A 773 -38.66 -36.76 -25.05
C ILE A 773 -39.72 -36.28 -26.05
N GLY A 774 -39.46 -35.16 -26.72
CA GLY A 774 -40.29 -34.71 -27.83
C GLY A 774 -40.26 -35.82 -28.88
N GLY A 775 -41.36 -36.55 -29.01
CA GLY A 775 -41.57 -37.46 -30.12
C GLY A 775 -41.46 -36.67 -31.41
N GLY A 776 -40.58 -37.11 -32.31
CA GLY A 776 -40.57 -36.64 -33.68
C GLY A 776 -41.93 -36.89 -34.31
N LYS A 777 -42.50 -35.81 -34.86
CA LYS A 777 -43.19 -35.83 -36.13
C LYS A 777 -42.51 -34.82 -37.03
#